data_AF-A0A8J3D385-F1
#
_entry.id   AF-A0A8J3D385-F1
#
_cell.length_a   1.000
_cell.length_b   1.000
_cell.length_c   1.000
_cell.angle_alpha   90.00
_cell.angle_beta   90.00
_cell.angle_gamma   90.00
#
_symmetry.space_group_name_H-M   'P 1'
#
loop_
_entity.id
_entity.type
_entity.pdbx_description
1 polymer ?
#
loop_
_entity_poly.entity_id
_entity_poly.type
_entity_poly.pdbx_seq_one_letter_code
_entity_poly.pdbx_strand_id
1 'polypeptide(L)'
;MIILTIFLVSFTSLTSSAQSQRTRLTLNRDWVFTQEKNEDQLNRASFNLSQLKPVNLPHIFEWVSMDLNGSKDDKNQKTFQRTSGYYAKDLSIKPEPDRKYFLEFEGVHQVTDVWVNGRHVGQNALGGYTPFSFDITAFLQAGKPNRVVIKADNTVNSEVPPDGDKADFIRYNGLYRDVYLVTTHPVHVGFAWEEADAGIFITTPSVTPENATVSIRTTVKNESAKVQPVEVVQRIIDADRRVVAKLSDRKKIAANATVNFRQTAGIEENLQLWSIDTPYLYQVLTEILIDGKVVDHQVNSLGIRKIEFLLDKGFLLNGNEVELIGVNRHQQFPFIGDAASNTLHRADALQFKKMGFNVVRLAHYPHDDSFIEACDELGILLYEEAPTWIHIGNQLWMDRLVESTRVMIRNHRNHPSIIMWSGGINHRGPVPALHYAAKEEDPTRPTASNGSPWTGPRNSGVTDLYTPMDYQGLALPEGELMFLCEHGSSADAHTNQLEVSKSRQATNRIGAAAWTAHEYLAFERDDLMNLRRPFSIFRQTYPLAYWYQSEMIPSPMVYIADERVSKDGKVIVFSNCPEVELYHNDQLIARQTPDFSREKAHLNHPSFTFDFDWKGGELRAVAFHQKQVAAEFKSRKSGQPFAIKMSRTELDGKLSANGSDMTFVYAQIVDDKGAIVYDDSTEVRFEIIGDAKLEGDQASGANPIKASFGTAAAIIRTGTTAGPVLIKATAKNLRSGEISLEIGEEVPEDYPVFFEEKAHRLDLGNTKNKLVQFGWENINDTNLKNYPLANFGKAKLAFAGTYEFEDNFGAVGDLPYLVNDGILARNGSIGLRFSDLPKGKYELTFYQYQIDEKTDYAIKQSITIEDEQGKRVATGLLPKKKSSGPTSVAEPIRSTYTIHSDGRKDISVQLSTLDQGKTLGLNGLTIKELN
;
A
#
# COMPACT_ATOMS: atom_id res chain seq x y z
N MET A 1 8.49 30.09 18.71
CA MET A 1 7.92 29.84 20.06
C MET A 1 6.41 30.05 19.99
N ILE A 2 5.64 28.99 19.78
CA ILE A 2 4.18 28.99 19.89
C ILE A 2 3.86 27.81 20.81
N ILE A 3 3.36 28.11 22.00
CA ILE A 3 3.07 27.15 23.07
C ILE A 3 1.72 26.49 22.75
N LEU A 4 1.76 25.20 22.38
CA LEU A 4 0.57 24.38 22.20
C LEU A 4 0.11 23.89 23.59
N THR A 5 -1.02 24.41 24.06
CA THR A 5 -1.62 23.98 25.34
C THR A 5 -2.48 22.75 25.07
N ILE A 6 -2.04 21.58 25.52
CA ILE A 6 -2.78 20.32 25.42
C ILE A 6 -3.92 20.36 26.42
N PHE A 7 -5.16 20.50 25.94
CA PHE A 7 -6.35 20.18 26.72
C PHE A 7 -6.51 18.66 26.77
N LEU A 8 -6.35 18.06 27.94
CA LEU A 8 -6.80 16.70 28.22
C LEU A 8 -8.34 16.69 28.11
N VAL A 9 -8.86 16.19 27.00
CA VAL A 9 -10.26 15.77 26.89
C VAL A 9 -10.31 14.31 27.32
N SER A 10 -11.07 14.01 28.37
CA SER A 10 -11.31 12.65 28.83
C SER A 10 -12.11 11.87 27.80
N PHE A 11 -11.46 10.93 27.11
CA PHE A 11 -12.09 9.98 26.19
C PHE A 11 -12.72 8.80 26.97
N THR A 12 -14.04 8.63 26.86
CA THR A 12 -14.74 7.34 27.04
C THR A 12 -15.99 7.40 26.16
N SER A 13 -16.32 6.44 25.30
CA SER A 13 -16.21 4.98 25.40
C SER A 13 -15.51 4.33 24.20
N LEU A 14 -14.29 3.82 24.39
CA LEU A 14 -13.78 2.74 23.55
C LEU A 14 -14.64 1.50 23.83
N THR A 15 -15.20 0.87 22.80
CA THR A 15 -15.61 -0.53 22.94
C THR A 15 -14.36 -1.32 23.29
N SER A 16 -14.35 -1.99 24.44
CA SER A 16 -13.22 -2.84 24.84
C SER A 16 -12.93 -3.78 23.68
N SER A 17 -11.68 -3.80 23.21
CA SER A 17 -11.22 -4.77 22.22
C SER A 17 -11.74 -6.15 22.62
N ALA A 18 -12.63 -6.74 21.82
CA ALA A 18 -12.83 -8.18 21.92
C ALA A 18 -11.44 -8.77 21.74
N GLN A 19 -10.89 -9.41 22.77
CA GLN A 19 -9.53 -9.95 22.70
C GLN A 19 -9.52 -10.95 21.56
N SER A 20 -8.88 -10.55 20.46
CA SER A 20 -8.89 -11.29 19.22
C SER A 20 -8.34 -12.69 19.45
N GLN A 21 -8.96 -13.66 18.80
CA GLN A 21 -8.51 -15.03 18.83
C GLN A 21 -7.41 -15.30 17.79
N ARG A 22 -7.32 -14.56 16.67
CA ARG A 22 -6.19 -14.73 15.74
C ARG A 22 -4.96 -13.97 16.23
N THR A 23 -3.79 -14.60 16.13
CA THR A 23 -2.50 -13.94 16.27
C THR A 23 -1.60 -14.27 15.08
N ARG A 24 -0.88 -13.28 14.55
CA ARG A 24 0.19 -13.45 13.55
C ARG A 24 1.48 -12.94 14.18
N LEU A 25 2.33 -13.85 14.67
CA LEU A 25 3.53 -13.50 15.41
C LEU A 25 4.76 -13.72 14.52
N THR A 26 5.56 -12.68 14.32
CA THR A 26 6.84 -12.84 13.59
C THR A 26 7.75 -13.82 14.31
N LEU A 27 8.38 -14.70 13.55
CA LEU A 27 9.39 -15.64 13.99
C LEU A 27 10.79 -15.23 13.57
N ASN A 28 11.04 -13.98 13.16
CA ASN A 28 12.30 -13.60 12.53
C ASN A 28 13.55 -13.70 13.42
N ARG A 29 13.42 -13.62 14.74
CA ARG A 29 14.59 -13.63 15.66
C ARG A 29 15.07 -15.04 15.98
N ASP A 30 16.22 -15.18 16.63
CA ASP A 30 16.60 -16.39 17.38
C ASP A 30 16.54 -17.72 16.60
N TRP A 31 16.81 -17.68 15.30
CA TRP A 31 17.07 -18.89 14.54
C TRP A 31 18.53 -19.30 14.70
N VAL A 32 18.80 -20.58 14.48
CA VAL A 32 20.17 -21.03 14.20
C VAL A 32 20.26 -21.60 12.79
N PHE A 33 21.42 -21.45 12.17
CA PHE A 33 21.67 -21.85 10.78
C PHE A 33 22.88 -22.78 10.64
N THR A 34 22.81 -23.74 9.72
CA THR A 34 23.94 -24.60 9.34
C THR A 34 23.79 -25.20 7.94
N GLN A 35 24.93 -25.41 7.25
CA GLN A 35 25.02 -26.21 6.03
C GLN A 35 25.71 -27.57 6.26
N GLU A 36 26.18 -27.82 7.48
CA GLU A 36 26.98 -29.00 7.83
C GLU A 36 26.15 -30.12 8.50
N LYS A 37 24.94 -29.79 8.96
CA LYS A 37 24.01 -30.74 9.59
C LYS A 37 22.80 -30.97 8.71
N ASN A 38 22.15 -32.10 8.91
CA ASN A 38 20.87 -32.43 8.28
C ASN A 38 19.72 -32.43 9.29
N GLU A 39 18.50 -32.60 8.80
CA GLU A 39 17.27 -32.65 9.57
C GLU A 39 17.31 -33.72 10.66
N ASP A 40 17.85 -34.91 10.37
CA ASP A 40 17.94 -36.02 11.32
C ASP A 40 18.79 -35.66 12.53
N GLN A 41 19.90 -34.95 12.33
CA GLN A 41 20.78 -34.51 13.40
C GLN A 41 20.14 -33.40 14.23
N LEU A 42 19.54 -32.41 13.58
CA LEU A 42 18.92 -31.25 14.23
C LEU A 42 17.69 -31.63 15.06
N ASN A 43 16.91 -32.60 14.58
CA ASN A 43 15.70 -33.07 15.25
C ASN A 43 15.95 -34.02 16.44
N ARG A 44 17.20 -34.43 16.72
CA ARG A 44 17.50 -35.22 17.92
C ARG A 44 17.21 -34.40 19.16
N ALA A 45 16.41 -34.96 20.08
CA ALA A 45 16.09 -34.30 21.36
C ALA A 45 17.34 -33.95 22.20
N SER A 46 18.45 -34.68 22.03
CA SER A 46 19.72 -34.40 22.69
C SER A 46 20.59 -33.35 22.00
N PHE A 47 20.25 -32.92 20.77
CA PHE A 47 21.04 -31.94 20.05
C PHE A 47 20.78 -30.55 20.60
N ASN A 48 21.83 -29.89 21.11
CA ASN A 48 21.76 -28.53 21.60
C ASN A 48 21.90 -27.55 20.42
N LEU A 49 20.87 -26.75 20.12
CA LEU A 49 20.89 -25.76 19.04
C LEU A 49 21.85 -24.60 19.32
N SER A 50 22.17 -24.30 20.59
CA SER A 50 23.03 -23.17 20.97
C SER A 50 24.49 -23.31 20.50
N GLN A 51 24.88 -24.47 19.95
CA GLN A 51 26.19 -24.69 19.36
C GLN A 51 26.30 -24.21 17.90
N LEU A 52 25.16 -23.85 17.28
CA LEU A 52 25.09 -23.40 15.89
C LEU A 52 25.09 -21.87 15.81
N LYS A 53 25.38 -21.33 14.62
CA LYS A 53 25.43 -19.89 14.37
C LYS A 53 24.02 -19.28 14.53
N PRO A 54 23.82 -18.30 15.42
CA PRO A 54 22.56 -17.59 15.53
C PRO A 54 22.38 -16.65 14.34
N VAL A 55 21.16 -16.56 13.83
CA VAL A 55 20.77 -15.70 12.71
C VAL A 55 19.38 -15.10 12.97
N ASN A 56 19.13 -13.93 12.39
CA ASN A 56 17.80 -13.33 12.33
C ASN A 56 17.39 -13.21 10.87
N LEU A 57 16.11 -13.38 10.61
CA LEU A 57 15.50 -13.15 9.31
C LEU A 57 15.27 -11.65 9.11
N PRO A 58 15.23 -11.18 7.86
CA PRO A 58 15.57 -11.93 6.64
C PRO A 58 17.06 -12.28 6.55
N HIS A 59 17.40 -13.44 5.96
CA HIS A 59 18.75 -14.02 5.95
C HIS A 59 19.11 -14.80 4.66
N ILE A 60 20.31 -14.56 4.14
CA ILE A 60 21.01 -15.38 3.14
C ILE A 60 22.19 -16.14 3.79
N PHE A 61 22.60 -17.29 3.25
CA PHE A 61 23.58 -18.18 3.90
C PHE A 61 24.95 -17.52 4.12
N GLU A 62 25.36 -16.70 3.17
CA GLU A 62 26.63 -15.98 3.17
C GLU A 62 26.44 -14.63 2.49
N TRP A 63 27.04 -13.58 3.08
CA TRP A 63 27.05 -12.26 2.47
C TRP A 63 27.75 -12.25 1.11
N VAL A 64 27.32 -11.32 0.25
CA VAL A 64 27.74 -11.23 -1.16
C VAL A 64 28.58 -9.99 -1.40
N SER A 65 29.84 -10.18 -1.81
CA SER A 65 30.70 -9.07 -2.24
C SER A 65 30.24 -8.48 -3.58
N MET A 66 30.71 -7.27 -3.84
CA MET A 66 30.43 -6.54 -5.09
C MET A 66 30.94 -7.26 -6.36
N ASP A 67 31.90 -8.18 -6.22
CA ASP A 67 32.42 -9.05 -7.29
C ASP A 67 31.89 -10.49 -7.19
N LEU A 68 30.74 -10.70 -6.53
CA LEU A 68 30.04 -11.98 -6.37
C LEU A 68 30.92 -13.07 -5.74
N ASN A 69 31.59 -12.74 -4.64
CA ASN A 69 32.56 -13.56 -3.92
C ASN A 69 33.66 -14.12 -4.84
N GLY A 70 34.05 -13.36 -5.86
CA GLY A 70 35.03 -13.76 -6.87
C GLY A 70 34.56 -14.84 -7.85
N SER A 71 33.25 -15.16 -7.86
CA SER A 71 32.64 -16.23 -8.66
C SER A 71 33.00 -16.14 -10.15
N LYS A 72 33.06 -17.31 -10.79
CA LYS A 72 33.30 -17.49 -12.23
C LYS A 72 32.08 -17.99 -12.99
N ASP A 73 30.93 -18.04 -12.32
CA ASP A 73 29.67 -18.34 -12.98
C ASP A 73 29.35 -17.30 -14.06
N ASP A 74 28.49 -17.70 -14.99
CA ASP A 74 27.83 -16.83 -15.96
C ASP A 74 26.35 -16.69 -15.62
N LYS A 75 25.54 -16.12 -16.52
CA LYS A 75 24.09 -15.95 -16.33
C LYS A 75 23.32 -17.24 -16.01
N ASN A 76 23.88 -18.43 -16.28
CA ASN A 76 23.26 -19.69 -15.88
C ASN A 76 23.35 -19.94 -14.36
N GLN A 77 24.27 -19.27 -13.66
CA GLN A 77 24.49 -19.37 -12.21
C GLN A 77 24.44 -20.82 -11.72
N LYS A 78 25.44 -21.62 -12.08
CA LYS A 78 25.45 -23.07 -11.78
C LYS A 78 25.85 -23.39 -10.34
N THR A 79 26.60 -22.51 -9.68
CA THR A 79 27.24 -22.80 -8.39
C THR A 79 27.05 -21.68 -7.36
N PHE A 80 27.12 -20.42 -7.77
CA PHE A 80 27.08 -19.29 -6.85
C PHE A 80 25.72 -19.21 -6.14
N GLN A 81 25.73 -19.26 -4.80
CA GLN A 81 24.53 -19.30 -3.96
C GLN A 81 23.58 -20.50 -4.25
N ARG A 82 23.97 -21.48 -5.09
CA ARG A 82 23.14 -22.62 -5.52
C ARG A 82 23.33 -23.86 -4.65
N THR A 83 23.01 -23.75 -3.37
CA THR A 83 23.19 -24.81 -2.37
C THR A 83 21.99 -24.88 -1.43
N SER A 84 22.00 -25.82 -0.48
CA SER A 84 20.98 -25.93 0.56
C SER A 84 21.56 -25.66 1.95
N GLY A 85 20.68 -25.34 2.89
CA GLY A 85 21.01 -25.11 4.29
C GLY A 85 19.79 -25.30 5.19
N TYR A 86 20.04 -25.46 6.48
CA TYR A 86 19.01 -25.73 7.48
C TYR A 86 18.93 -24.62 8.51
N TYR A 87 17.70 -24.23 8.84
CA TYR A 87 17.36 -23.37 9.96
C TYR A 87 16.66 -24.20 11.03
N ALA A 88 16.92 -23.90 12.30
CA ALA A 88 16.22 -24.54 13.40
C ALA A 88 15.91 -23.55 14.54
N LYS A 89 14.81 -23.80 15.22
CA LYS A 89 14.36 -23.04 16.40
C LYS A 89 13.49 -23.92 17.30
N ASP A 90 13.56 -23.70 18.61
CA ASP A 90 12.64 -24.28 19.57
C ASP A 90 11.54 -23.27 19.94
N LEU A 91 10.27 -23.63 19.69
CA LEU A 91 9.10 -22.81 19.96
C LEU A 91 8.39 -23.25 21.25
N SER A 92 8.21 -22.33 22.18
CA SER A 92 7.43 -22.57 23.40
C SER A 92 5.94 -22.32 23.16
N ILE A 93 5.29 -23.26 22.45
CA ILE A 93 3.85 -23.23 22.18
C ILE A 93 3.13 -24.13 23.19
N LYS A 94 2.01 -23.65 23.73
CA LYS A 94 1.07 -24.47 24.51
C LYS A 94 -0.16 -24.76 23.63
N PRO A 95 -0.22 -25.91 22.94
CA PRO A 95 -1.35 -26.21 22.07
C PRO A 95 -2.66 -26.24 22.85
N GLU A 96 -3.69 -25.63 22.26
CA GLU A 96 -5.03 -25.53 22.82
C GLU A 96 -6.00 -26.33 21.93
N PRO A 97 -6.98 -27.07 22.49
CA PRO A 97 -7.85 -27.95 21.72
C PRO A 97 -8.73 -27.24 20.67
N ASP A 98 -9.01 -25.95 20.88
CA ASP A 98 -9.83 -25.09 20.03
C ASP A 98 -8.97 -24.10 19.23
N ARG A 99 -7.72 -24.47 18.93
CA ARG A 99 -6.78 -23.66 18.16
C ARG A 99 -6.11 -24.45 17.04
N LYS A 100 -5.75 -23.73 16.00
CA LYS A 100 -4.93 -24.17 14.87
C LYS A 100 -3.66 -23.33 14.82
N TYR A 101 -2.56 -23.94 14.42
CA TYR A 101 -1.23 -23.34 14.39
C TYR A 101 -0.60 -23.57 13.02
N PHE A 102 -0.16 -22.49 12.38
CA PHE A 102 0.46 -22.53 11.06
C PHE A 102 1.82 -21.84 11.08
N LEU A 103 2.76 -22.35 10.28
CA LEU A 103 3.93 -21.60 9.86
C LEU A 103 3.62 -20.96 8.51
N GLU A 104 3.62 -19.64 8.46
CA GLU A 104 3.46 -18.83 7.26
C GLU A 104 4.83 -18.33 6.80
N PHE A 105 5.08 -18.39 5.49
CA PHE A 105 6.30 -17.95 4.85
C PHE A 105 5.95 -16.97 3.73
N GLU A 106 6.52 -15.78 3.75
CA GLU A 106 6.31 -14.80 2.66
C GLU A 106 7.20 -15.10 1.44
N GLY A 107 8.31 -15.84 1.63
CA GLY A 107 9.20 -16.26 0.56
C GLY A 107 10.46 -16.97 1.06
N VAL A 108 10.88 -18.04 0.37
CA VAL A 108 12.07 -18.83 0.70
C VAL A 108 12.71 -19.35 -0.58
N HIS A 109 14.00 -19.07 -0.81
CA HIS A 109 14.69 -19.54 -2.01
C HIS A 109 15.20 -20.98 -1.88
N GLN A 110 14.76 -21.94 -2.71
CA GLN A 110 13.54 -21.90 -3.55
C GLN A 110 12.65 -23.14 -3.39
N VAL A 111 13.18 -24.26 -2.88
CA VAL A 111 12.40 -25.41 -2.41
C VAL A 111 12.54 -25.48 -0.90
N THR A 112 11.43 -25.62 -0.19
CA THR A 112 11.38 -25.57 1.28
C THR A 112 10.77 -26.83 1.85
N ASP A 113 11.48 -27.49 2.76
CA ASP A 113 10.95 -28.61 3.55
C ASP A 113 10.88 -28.24 5.03
N VAL A 114 9.83 -28.69 5.72
CA VAL A 114 9.60 -28.37 7.13
C VAL A 114 9.40 -29.63 7.96
N TRP A 115 10.04 -29.67 9.11
CA TRP A 115 9.84 -30.68 10.15
C TRP A 115 9.49 -30.03 11.48
N VAL A 116 8.59 -30.66 12.22
CA VAL A 116 8.26 -30.29 13.60
C VAL A 116 8.39 -31.54 14.47
N ASN A 117 9.22 -31.44 15.51
CA ASN A 117 9.53 -32.53 16.43
C ASN A 117 9.99 -33.82 15.70
N GLY A 118 10.83 -33.69 14.67
CA GLY A 118 11.35 -34.81 13.88
C GLY A 118 10.36 -35.41 12.88
N ARG A 119 9.15 -34.89 12.75
CA ARG A 119 8.14 -35.35 11.79
C ARG A 119 8.06 -34.37 10.63
N HIS A 120 8.15 -34.87 9.40
CA HIS A 120 8.01 -34.06 8.18
C HIS A 120 6.57 -33.54 8.07
N VAL A 121 6.43 -32.23 7.92
CA VAL A 121 5.15 -31.53 7.80
C VAL A 121 4.75 -31.39 6.34
N GLY A 122 5.70 -30.97 5.48
CA GLY A 122 5.44 -30.79 4.06
C GLY A 122 6.60 -30.12 3.32
N GLN A 123 6.40 -29.95 2.01
CA GLN A 123 7.33 -29.31 1.09
C GLN A 123 6.60 -28.26 0.23
N ASN A 124 7.23 -27.10 0.02
CA ASN A 124 6.88 -26.16 -1.03
C ASN A 124 7.96 -26.20 -2.12
N ALA A 125 7.54 -26.39 -3.37
CA ALA A 125 8.43 -26.43 -4.54
C ALA A 125 7.90 -25.57 -5.69
N LEU A 126 7.02 -24.60 -5.38
CA LEU A 126 6.44 -23.71 -6.38
C LEU A 126 7.48 -22.71 -6.92
N GLY A 127 8.37 -22.25 -6.05
CA GLY A 127 9.39 -21.25 -6.33
C GLY A 127 9.70 -20.43 -5.07
N GLY A 128 10.64 -19.50 -5.19
CA GLY A 128 11.12 -18.71 -4.05
C GLY A 128 10.39 -17.40 -3.77
N TYR A 129 9.48 -16.97 -4.64
CA TYR A 129 8.95 -15.59 -4.62
C TYR A 129 7.49 -15.46 -4.18
N THR A 130 6.79 -16.58 -3.97
CA THR A 130 5.38 -16.62 -3.60
C THR A 130 5.21 -17.10 -2.16
N PRO A 131 4.18 -16.61 -1.44
CA PRO A 131 3.91 -17.04 -0.08
C PRO A 131 3.34 -18.48 -0.03
N PHE A 132 3.55 -19.14 1.11
CA PHE A 132 2.98 -20.45 1.40
C PHE A 132 2.86 -20.68 2.92
N SER A 133 2.13 -21.71 3.32
CA SER A 133 1.88 -22.01 4.73
C SER A 133 1.77 -23.51 5.01
N PHE A 134 2.15 -23.95 6.20
CA PHE A 134 1.97 -25.31 6.69
C PHE A 134 1.19 -25.35 8.00
N ASP A 135 0.16 -26.20 8.08
CA ASP A 135 -0.52 -26.52 9.33
C ASP A 135 0.35 -27.45 10.20
N ILE A 136 0.84 -26.92 11.32
CA ILE A 136 1.70 -27.66 12.26
C ILE A 136 0.92 -28.21 13.46
N THR A 137 -0.41 -28.00 13.54
CA THR A 137 -1.24 -28.31 14.72
C THR A 137 -1.05 -29.76 15.19
N ALA A 138 -1.09 -30.73 14.28
CA ALA A 138 -0.98 -32.16 14.59
C ALA A 138 0.45 -32.63 14.93
N PHE A 139 1.44 -31.73 14.87
CA PHE A 139 2.86 -32.01 15.10
C PHE A 139 3.36 -31.45 16.44
N LEU A 140 2.58 -30.55 17.06
CA LEU A 140 2.92 -29.92 18.32
C LEU A 140 2.74 -30.86 19.53
N GLN A 141 3.55 -30.65 20.56
CA GLN A 141 3.53 -31.35 21.83
C GLN A 141 3.28 -30.36 22.97
N ALA A 142 2.40 -30.72 23.89
CA ALA A 142 2.11 -29.91 25.06
C ALA A 142 3.17 -30.07 26.16
N GLY A 143 3.48 -28.97 26.86
CA GLY A 143 4.35 -28.97 28.04
C GLY A 143 5.85 -29.11 27.76
N LYS A 144 6.28 -29.03 26.49
CA LYS A 144 7.69 -29.03 26.06
C LYS A 144 7.90 -28.02 24.93
N PRO A 145 9.12 -27.49 24.75
CA PRO A 145 9.48 -26.77 23.53
C PRO A 145 9.29 -27.66 22.29
N ASN A 146 8.80 -27.05 21.21
CA ASN A 146 8.54 -27.71 19.93
C ASN A 146 9.66 -27.34 18.96
N ARG A 147 10.44 -28.33 18.52
CA ARG A 147 11.55 -28.09 17.60
C ARG A 147 11.02 -27.96 16.17
N VAL A 148 11.31 -26.84 15.54
CA VAL A 148 11.08 -26.60 14.12
C VAL A 148 12.43 -26.67 13.39
N VAL A 149 12.47 -27.42 12.30
CA VAL A 149 13.61 -27.47 11.37
C VAL A 149 13.10 -27.17 9.97
N ILE A 150 13.78 -26.28 9.25
CA ILE A 150 13.44 -25.87 7.89
C ILE A 150 14.66 -26.07 7.02
N LYS A 151 14.50 -26.76 5.88
CA LYS A 151 15.51 -26.80 4.83
C LYS A 151 15.15 -25.76 3.79
N ALA A 152 16.05 -24.81 3.54
CA ALA A 152 15.99 -23.94 2.37
C ALA A 152 16.94 -24.50 1.31
N ASP A 153 16.40 -25.01 0.21
CA ASP A 153 17.16 -25.63 -0.86
C ASP A 153 17.12 -24.75 -2.11
N ASN A 154 18.26 -24.13 -2.40
CA ASN A 154 18.48 -23.34 -3.60
C ASN A 154 19.38 -24.07 -4.61
N THR A 155 19.48 -25.40 -4.57
CA THR A 155 20.16 -26.14 -5.66
C THR A 155 19.46 -25.90 -7.00
N VAL A 156 20.20 -25.97 -8.11
CA VAL A 156 19.64 -25.75 -9.45
C VAL A 156 18.55 -26.77 -9.74
N ASN A 157 17.36 -26.30 -10.08
CA ASN A 157 16.22 -27.16 -10.39
C ASN A 157 15.49 -26.67 -11.63
N SER A 158 15.71 -27.32 -12.78
CA SER A 158 15.09 -26.94 -14.05
C SER A 158 13.56 -27.10 -14.10
N GLU A 159 12.94 -27.62 -13.04
CA GLU A 159 11.50 -27.74 -12.91
C GLU A 159 10.88 -26.63 -12.04
N VAL A 160 11.67 -25.73 -11.44
CA VAL A 160 11.20 -24.66 -10.55
C VAL A 160 11.49 -23.29 -11.17
N PRO A 161 10.50 -22.48 -11.56
CA PRO A 161 10.74 -21.13 -12.06
C PRO A 161 11.40 -20.24 -10.98
N PRO A 162 12.32 -19.33 -11.33
CA PRO A 162 12.76 -18.98 -12.68
C PRO A 162 13.98 -19.79 -13.19
N ASP A 163 14.34 -20.91 -12.55
CA ASP A 163 15.46 -21.74 -13.02
C ASP A 163 15.18 -22.41 -14.37
N GLY A 164 16.26 -22.91 -14.97
CA GLY A 164 16.25 -23.74 -16.18
C GLY A 164 17.26 -23.25 -17.23
N ASP A 165 17.54 -21.95 -17.25
CA ASP A 165 18.48 -21.30 -18.17
C ASP A 165 19.01 -19.99 -17.55
N LYS A 166 19.70 -19.17 -18.36
CA LYS A 166 20.21 -17.86 -17.99
C LYS A 166 19.14 -16.94 -17.37
N ALA A 167 19.55 -16.11 -16.41
CA ALA A 167 18.84 -14.90 -15.97
C ALA A 167 19.77 -13.69 -15.96
N ASP A 168 19.21 -12.49 -16.05
CA ASP A 168 19.93 -11.23 -15.89
C ASP A 168 20.05 -10.75 -14.44
N PHE A 169 19.46 -11.48 -13.48
CA PHE A 169 19.59 -11.23 -12.04
C PHE A 169 20.15 -12.46 -11.29
N ILE A 170 20.62 -12.24 -10.06
CA ILE A 170 21.12 -13.30 -9.17
C ILE A 170 19.95 -13.99 -8.46
N ARG A 171 19.95 -15.32 -8.45
CA ARG A 171 19.03 -16.16 -7.67
C ARG A 171 19.66 -16.48 -6.32
N TYR A 172 19.36 -15.68 -5.30
CA TYR A 172 19.89 -15.82 -3.94
C TYR A 172 19.34 -17.05 -3.20
N ASN A 173 19.83 -17.36 -2.00
CA ASN A 173 19.34 -18.45 -1.15
C ASN A 173 18.77 -17.93 0.18
N GLY A 174 18.12 -18.82 0.93
CA GLY A 174 17.80 -18.58 2.33
C GLY A 174 16.35 -18.20 2.62
N LEU A 175 16.08 -18.01 3.92
CA LEU A 175 14.83 -17.48 4.45
C LEU A 175 14.91 -15.95 4.36
N TYR A 176 14.68 -15.44 3.15
CA TYR A 176 14.95 -14.04 2.81
C TYR A 176 13.75 -13.10 3.02
N ARG A 177 12.56 -13.62 3.31
CA ARG A 177 11.41 -12.86 3.80
C ARG A 177 10.94 -13.36 5.16
N ASP A 178 9.93 -12.70 5.70
CA ASP A 178 9.43 -12.96 7.04
C ASP A 178 8.77 -14.34 7.15
N VAL A 179 8.84 -14.89 8.37
CA VAL A 179 8.20 -16.14 8.76
C VAL A 179 7.32 -15.86 9.98
N TYR A 180 6.10 -16.37 10.00
CA TYR A 180 5.16 -16.12 11.09
C TYR A 180 4.60 -17.41 11.69
N LEU A 181 4.33 -17.36 12.99
CA LEU A 181 3.43 -18.30 13.66
C LEU A 181 2.03 -17.69 13.65
N VAL A 182 1.14 -18.28 12.85
CA VAL A 182 -0.27 -17.88 12.81
C VAL A 182 -1.08 -18.83 13.68
N THR A 183 -1.81 -18.28 14.64
CA THR A 183 -2.76 -19.03 15.46
C THR A 183 -4.17 -18.60 15.12
N THR A 184 -5.06 -19.54 14.83
CA THR A 184 -6.47 -19.27 14.53
C THR A 184 -7.41 -20.17 15.34
N HIS A 185 -8.70 -19.85 15.34
CA HIS A 185 -9.75 -20.78 15.74
C HIS A 185 -10.04 -21.78 14.59
N PRO A 186 -10.51 -23.03 14.83
CA PRO A 186 -10.87 -23.99 13.78
C PRO A 186 -11.92 -23.48 12.78
N VAL A 187 -12.70 -22.48 13.16
CA VAL A 187 -13.52 -21.69 12.24
C VAL A 187 -12.81 -20.37 11.97
N HIS A 188 -12.28 -20.21 10.76
CA HIS A 188 -11.43 -19.07 10.38
C HIS A 188 -11.49 -18.82 8.87
N VAL A 189 -10.98 -17.67 8.46
CA VAL A 189 -10.67 -17.35 7.06
C VAL A 189 -9.29 -17.92 6.73
N GLY A 190 -9.19 -18.76 5.69
CA GLY A 190 -7.92 -19.34 5.24
C GLY A 190 -6.94 -18.31 4.66
N PHE A 191 -5.73 -18.75 4.33
CA PHE A 191 -4.75 -17.90 3.63
C PHE A 191 -5.20 -17.65 2.18
N ALA A 192 -4.91 -16.46 1.64
CA ALA A 192 -5.44 -16.05 0.34
C ALA A 192 -4.98 -16.95 -0.81
N TRP A 193 -3.80 -17.54 -0.70
CA TRP A 193 -3.16 -18.36 -1.74
C TRP A 193 -3.60 -19.82 -1.79
N GLU A 194 -4.35 -20.33 -0.80
CA GLU A 194 -4.63 -21.77 -0.70
C GLU A 194 -5.44 -22.33 -1.88
N GLU A 195 -6.45 -21.58 -2.35
CA GLU A 195 -7.39 -21.99 -3.40
C GLU A 195 -7.93 -20.75 -4.13
N ALA A 196 -8.55 -20.90 -5.31
CA ALA A 196 -9.07 -19.77 -6.10
C ALA A 196 -9.99 -18.82 -5.32
N ASP A 197 -10.85 -19.41 -4.49
CA ASP A 197 -11.79 -18.68 -3.66
C ASP A 197 -11.27 -18.35 -2.26
N ALA A 198 -10.07 -18.76 -1.86
CA ALA A 198 -9.59 -18.58 -0.48
C ALA A 198 -9.40 -17.11 -0.08
N GLY A 199 -9.35 -16.88 1.24
CA GLY A 199 -9.14 -15.57 1.83
C GLY A 199 -10.31 -14.60 1.66
N ILE A 200 -9.95 -13.33 1.51
CA ILE A 200 -10.87 -12.21 1.30
C ILE A 200 -10.54 -11.55 -0.03
N PHE A 201 -11.55 -11.37 -0.88
CA PHE A 201 -11.41 -10.65 -2.14
C PHE A 201 -12.32 -9.42 -2.16
N ILE A 202 -11.70 -8.25 -2.32
CA ILE A 202 -12.37 -6.95 -2.29
C ILE A 202 -12.30 -6.32 -3.69
N THR A 203 -13.44 -5.88 -4.19
CA THR A 203 -13.55 -5.20 -5.49
C THR A 203 -14.42 -3.96 -5.39
N THR A 204 -14.20 -3.01 -6.30
CA THR A 204 -14.97 -1.77 -6.41
C THR A 204 -15.67 -1.68 -7.77
N PRO A 205 -16.72 -2.51 -8.02
CA PRO A 205 -17.29 -2.72 -9.35
C PRO A 205 -17.97 -1.49 -9.97
N SER A 206 -18.27 -0.46 -9.17
CA SER A 206 -18.79 0.82 -9.64
C SER A 206 -18.18 1.93 -8.80
N VAL A 207 -17.57 2.91 -9.46
CA VAL A 207 -16.95 4.08 -8.82
C VAL A 207 -17.25 5.29 -9.68
N THR A 208 -17.80 6.32 -9.04
CA THR A 208 -18.06 7.67 -9.55
C THR A 208 -17.46 8.68 -8.55
N PRO A 209 -17.37 9.98 -8.87
CA PRO A 209 -16.88 10.96 -7.92
C PRO A 209 -17.72 11.05 -6.63
N GLU A 210 -19.01 10.75 -6.71
CA GLU A 210 -19.94 10.86 -5.57
C GLU A 210 -20.25 9.52 -4.89
N ASN A 211 -20.16 8.39 -5.61
CA ASN A 211 -20.60 7.09 -5.12
C ASN A 211 -19.67 5.95 -5.53
N ALA A 212 -19.48 4.99 -4.63
CA ALA A 212 -18.77 3.75 -4.92
C ALA A 212 -19.48 2.52 -4.36
N THR A 213 -19.44 1.42 -5.11
CA THR A 213 -19.83 0.09 -4.62
C THR A 213 -18.59 -0.66 -4.19
N VAL A 214 -18.60 -1.23 -2.99
CA VAL A 214 -17.58 -2.14 -2.48
C VAL A 214 -18.19 -3.52 -2.34
N SER A 215 -17.61 -4.53 -3.01
CA SER A 215 -18.03 -5.92 -2.90
C SER A 215 -16.93 -6.75 -2.26
N ILE A 216 -17.27 -7.44 -1.18
CA ILE A 216 -16.37 -8.25 -0.36
C ILE A 216 -16.84 -9.71 -0.43
N ARG A 217 -15.95 -10.59 -0.87
CA ARG A 217 -16.11 -12.04 -0.81
C ARG A 217 -15.19 -12.60 0.26
N THR A 218 -15.75 -13.28 1.25
CA THR A 218 -14.98 -13.90 2.35
C THR A 218 -15.24 -15.40 2.36
N THR A 219 -14.16 -16.18 2.38
CA THR A 219 -14.24 -17.64 2.41
C THR A 219 -13.88 -18.16 3.79
N VAL A 220 -14.85 -18.79 4.44
CA VAL A 220 -14.72 -19.27 5.82
C VAL A 220 -14.66 -20.79 5.84
N LYS A 221 -13.62 -21.32 6.47
CA LYS A 221 -13.44 -22.74 6.74
C LYS A 221 -13.99 -23.07 8.12
N ASN A 222 -14.72 -24.18 8.25
CA ASN A 222 -15.02 -24.81 9.53
C ASN A 222 -14.30 -26.15 9.60
N GLU A 223 -13.11 -26.16 10.18
CA GLU A 223 -12.32 -27.38 10.40
C GLU A 223 -12.64 -28.05 11.75
N SER A 224 -13.73 -27.64 12.42
CA SER A 224 -14.19 -28.32 13.63
C SER A 224 -15.02 -29.57 13.30
N ALA A 225 -15.12 -30.48 14.27
CA ALA A 225 -15.92 -31.70 14.13
C ALA A 225 -17.44 -31.48 14.22
N LYS A 226 -17.92 -30.23 14.25
CA LYS A 226 -19.34 -29.90 14.44
C LYS A 226 -19.81 -28.85 13.44
N VAL A 227 -21.11 -28.84 13.18
CA VAL A 227 -21.77 -27.72 12.48
C VAL A 227 -21.67 -26.46 13.33
N GLN A 228 -21.31 -25.33 12.73
CA GLN A 228 -21.14 -24.05 13.44
C GLN A 228 -22.07 -22.97 12.89
N PRO A 229 -22.78 -22.20 13.74
CA PRO A 229 -23.55 -21.03 13.32
C PRO A 229 -22.61 -19.84 13.19
N VAL A 230 -22.13 -19.59 11.98
CA VAL A 230 -21.12 -18.57 11.70
C VAL A 230 -21.78 -17.30 11.18
N GLU A 231 -21.39 -16.17 11.75
CA GLU A 231 -21.73 -14.83 11.27
C GLU A 231 -20.45 -14.13 10.79
N VAL A 232 -20.49 -13.56 9.59
CA VAL A 232 -19.40 -12.76 9.02
C VAL A 232 -19.81 -11.30 9.04
N VAL A 233 -19.06 -10.49 9.78
CA VAL A 233 -19.27 -9.04 9.88
C VAL A 233 -18.15 -8.30 9.18
N GLN A 234 -18.50 -7.45 8.22
CA GLN A 234 -17.58 -6.55 7.53
C GLN A 234 -17.72 -5.15 8.11
N ARG A 235 -16.60 -4.48 8.39
CA ARG A 235 -16.57 -3.04 8.66
C ARG A 235 -15.60 -2.38 7.71
N ILE A 236 -16.11 -1.42 6.94
CA ILE A 236 -15.29 -0.49 6.15
C ILE A 236 -15.01 0.70 7.06
N ILE A 237 -13.74 0.95 7.34
CA ILE A 237 -13.25 1.91 8.32
C ILE A 237 -12.46 2.99 7.57
N ASP A 238 -12.76 4.26 7.83
CA ASP A 238 -12.06 5.40 7.25
C ASP A 238 -10.75 5.75 8.00
N ALA A 239 -9.99 6.74 7.50
CA ALA A 239 -8.74 7.17 8.11
C ALA A 239 -8.93 7.78 9.52
N ASP A 240 -10.12 8.32 9.82
CA ASP A 240 -10.52 8.82 11.14
C ASP A 240 -10.99 7.69 12.08
N ARG A 241 -10.83 6.42 11.66
CA ARG A 241 -11.22 5.21 12.39
C ARG A 241 -12.73 5.04 12.54
N ARG A 242 -13.54 5.73 11.75
CA ARG A 242 -15.00 5.62 11.75
C ARG A 242 -15.46 4.50 10.82
N VAL A 243 -16.45 3.72 11.27
CA VAL A 243 -17.10 2.71 10.44
C VAL A 243 -18.05 3.42 9.46
N VAL A 244 -17.69 3.47 8.19
CA VAL A 244 -18.50 4.07 7.11
C VAL A 244 -19.47 3.10 6.48
N ALA A 245 -19.23 1.79 6.60
CA ALA A 245 -20.19 0.76 6.24
C ALA A 245 -20.03 -0.49 7.12
N LYS A 246 -21.15 -1.12 7.45
CA LYS A 246 -21.19 -2.37 8.21
C LYS A 246 -22.14 -3.36 7.53
N LEU A 247 -21.66 -4.58 7.30
CA LEU A 247 -22.42 -5.65 6.67
C LEU A 247 -22.37 -6.89 7.58
N SER A 248 -23.46 -7.65 7.67
CA SER A 248 -23.47 -8.94 8.35
C SER A 248 -24.24 -9.97 7.53
N ASP A 249 -23.75 -11.21 7.51
CA ASP A 249 -24.45 -12.38 6.95
C ASP A 249 -24.16 -13.60 7.83
N ARG A 250 -25.15 -14.49 7.99
CA ARG A 250 -25.08 -15.64 8.89
C ARG A 250 -25.44 -16.92 8.17
N LYS A 251 -24.57 -17.93 8.27
CA LYS A 251 -24.77 -19.27 7.70
C LYS A 251 -24.40 -20.36 8.69
N LYS A 252 -25.05 -21.52 8.58
CA LYS A 252 -24.58 -22.74 9.25
C LYS A 252 -23.56 -23.41 8.35
N ILE A 253 -22.33 -23.55 8.83
CA ILE A 253 -21.26 -24.24 8.09
C ILE A 253 -21.14 -25.65 8.64
N ALA A 254 -21.23 -26.66 7.77
CA ALA A 254 -21.07 -28.05 8.17
C ALA A 254 -19.65 -28.33 8.72
N ALA A 255 -19.50 -29.42 9.47
CA ALA A 255 -18.17 -29.86 9.93
C ALA A 255 -17.27 -30.15 8.72
N ASN A 256 -16.01 -29.70 8.77
CA ASN A 256 -15.02 -29.82 7.69
C ASN A 256 -15.50 -29.28 6.33
N ALA A 257 -16.29 -28.21 6.35
CA ALA A 257 -16.79 -27.55 5.15
C ALA A 257 -16.29 -26.11 5.03
N THR A 258 -16.25 -25.62 3.79
CA THR A 258 -15.87 -24.25 3.44
C THR A 258 -17.06 -23.56 2.78
N VAL A 259 -17.35 -22.31 3.15
CA VAL A 259 -18.48 -21.54 2.63
C VAL A 259 -18.05 -20.10 2.31
N ASN A 260 -18.52 -19.61 1.15
CA ASN A 260 -18.31 -18.24 0.73
C ASN A 260 -19.45 -17.34 1.22
N PHE A 261 -19.09 -16.16 1.72
CA PHE A 261 -19.98 -15.04 2.03
C PHE A 261 -19.71 -13.94 1.01
N ARG A 262 -20.78 -13.34 0.46
CA ARG A 262 -20.67 -12.24 -0.49
C ARG A 262 -21.53 -11.09 0.02
N GLN A 263 -20.88 -9.99 0.35
CA GLN A 263 -21.50 -8.82 0.96
C GLN A 263 -21.12 -7.60 0.13
N THR A 264 -22.07 -6.69 -0.08
CA THR A 264 -21.86 -5.49 -0.90
C THR A 264 -22.40 -4.27 -0.15
N ALA A 265 -21.62 -3.19 -0.12
CA ALA A 265 -22.00 -1.89 0.42
C ALA A 265 -21.87 -0.79 -0.64
N GLY A 266 -22.69 0.24 -0.53
CA GLY A 266 -22.46 1.54 -1.16
C GLY A 266 -21.73 2.47 -0.20
N ILE A 267 -20.80 3.28 -0.72
CA ILE A 267 -20.15 4.40 -0.04
C ILE A 267 -20.54 5.66 -0.79
N GLU A 268 -21.35 6.49 -0.15
CA GLU A 268 -22.03 7.66 -0.75
C GLU A 268 -21.68 8.94 0.02
N GLU A 269 -21.60 8.85 1.34
CA GLU A 269 -21.22 9.97 2.20
C GLU A 269 -19.69 10.06 2.36
N ASN A 270 -19.13 11.25 2.09
CA ASN A 270 -17.71 11.57 2.25
C ASN A 270 -16.75 10.58 1.55
N LEU A 271 -17.17 10.03 0.40
CA LEU A 271 -16.34 9.15 -0.42
C LEU A 271 -14.98 9.79 -0.72
N GLN A 272 -13.91 9.08 -0.39
CA GLN A 272 -12.54 9.44 -0.73
C GLN A 272 -12.02 8.44 -1.75
N LEU A 273 -11.57 8.93 -2.90
CA LEU A 273 -10.99 8.07 -3.94
C LEU A 273 -9.49 7.93 -3.73
N TRP A 274 -8.98 6.72 -3.94
CA TRP A 274 -7.54 6.47 -4.04
C TRP A 274 -7.03 6.96 -5.40
N SER A 275 -5.88 7.63 -5.39
CA SER A 275 -5.19 8.15 -6.58
C SER A 275 -3.69 8.29 -6.31
N ILE A 276 -2.91 8.64 -7.34
CA ILE A 276 -1.46 8.91 -7.20
C ILE A 276 -1.20 10.07 -6.23
N ASP A 277 -1.97 11.15 -6.32
CA ASP A 277 -1.74 12.38 -5.53
C ASP A 277 -2.46 12.36 -4.17
N THR A 278 -3.56 11.61 -4.11
CA THR A 278 -4.38 11.39 -2.91
C THR A 278 -4.57 9.89 -2.71
N PRO A 279 -3.57 9.17 -2.19
CA PRO A 279 -3.62 7.72 -1.98
C PRO A 279 -4.44 7.35 -0.75
N TYR A 280 -5.71 7.73 -0.72
CA TYR A 280 -6.58 7.50 0.43
C TYR A 280 -6.86 6.00 0.61
N LEU A 281 -6.59 5.47 1.81
CA LEU A 281 -6.84 4.08 2.17
C LEU A 281 -7.90 3.98 3.27
N TYR A 282 -8.95 3.21 2.99
CA TYR A 282 -9.82 2.63 3.99
C TYR A 282 -9.22 1.32 4.51
N GLN A 283 -9.79 0.80 5.59
CA GLN A 283 -9.56 -0.56 6.05
C GLN A 283 -10.85 -1.37 6.00
N VAL A 284 -10.76 -2.63 5.57
CA VAL A 284 -11.82 -3.62 5.69
C VAL A 284 -11.45 -4.57 6.82
N LEU A 285 -12.16 -4.45 7.95
CA LEU A 285 -12.10 -5.40 9.04
C LEU A 285 -13.17 -6.48 8.82
N THR A 286 -12.71 -7.69 8.51
CA THR A 286 -13.56 -8.88 8.45
C THR A 286 -13.51 -9.59 9.80
N GLU A 287 -14.66 -9.81 10.43
CA GLU A 287 -14.78 -10.57 11.67
C GLU A 287 -15.63 -11.82 11.48
N ILE A 288 -15.19 -12.93 12.08
CA ILE A 288 -15.93 -14.18 12.13
C ILE A 288 -16.45 -14.37 13.55
N LEU A 289 -17.77 -14.49 13.68
CA LEU A 289 -18.43 -14.63 14.97
C LEU A 289 -19.12 -15.99 15.11
N ILE A 290 -19.04 -16.56 16.31
CA ILE A 290 -19.84 -17.69 16.76
C ILE A 290 -20.54 -17.27 18.05
N ASP A 291 -21.87 -17.42 18.10
CA ASP A 291 -22.70 -17.03 19.25
C ASP A 291 -22.42 -15.60 19.75
N GLY A 292 -22.17 -14.67 18.81
CA GLY A 292 -21.91 -13.26 19.10
C GLY A 292 -20.49 -12.93 19.56
N LYS A 293 -19.56 -13.90 19.58
CA LYS A 293 -18.14 -13.70 19.94
C LYS A 293 -17.25 -13.79 18.72
N VAL A 294 -16.31 -12.85 18.59
CA VAL A 294 -15.29 -12.86 17.53
C VAL A 294 -14.29 -14.00 17.79
N VAL A 295 -14.22 -14.95 16.85
CA VAL A 295 -13.32 -16.12 16.89
C VAL A 295 -12.19 -16.03 15.86
N ASP A 296 -12.34 -15.21 14.83
CA ASP A 296 -11.30 -14.89 13.87
C ASP A 296 -11.50 -13.48 13.31
N HIS A 297 -10.42 -12.86 12.83
CA HIS A 297 -10.49 -11.59 12.12
C HIS A 297 -9.35 -11.47 11.11
N GLN A 298 -9.55 -10.63 10.09
CA GLN A 298 -8.49 -10.16 9.20
C GLN A 298 -8.74 -8.70 8.85
N VAL A 299 -7.66 -7.99 8.56
CA VAL A 299 -7.68 -6.59 8.11
C VAL A 299 -7.06 -6.53 6.72
N ASN A 300 -7.74 -5.86 5.79
CA ASN A 300 -7.22 -5.59 4.46
C ASN A 300 -7.31 -4.09 4.16
N SER A 301 -6.30 -3.53 3.51
CA SER A 301 -6.36 -2.17 2.96
C SER A 301 -7.34 -2.10 1.79
N LEU A 302 -8.02 -0.97 1.64
CA LEU A 302 -8.95 -0.69 0.54
C LEU A 302 -8.70 0.71 -0.02
N GLY A 303 -8.18 0.78 -1.24
CA GLY A 303 -8.21 2.00 -2.05
C GLY A 303 -9.36 1.97 -3.04
N ILE A 304 -10.32 2.89 -2.90
CA ILE A 304 -11.47 2.97 -3.82
C ILE A 304 -11.07 3.76 -5.06
N ARG A 305 -10.90 3.08 -6.19
CA ARG A 305 -10.57 3.72 -7.47
C ARG A 305 -11.16 2.98 -8.65
N LYS A 306 -11.32 3.70 -9.76
CA LYS A 306 -11.61 3.15 -11.09
C LYS A 306 -10.37 3.24 -11.96
N ILE A 307 -10.03 2.14 -12.64
CA ILE A 307 -9.00 2.12 -13.68
C ILE A 307 -9.64 1.80 -15.02
N GLU A 308 -9.21 2.48 -16.08
CA GLU A 308 -9.66 2.22 -17.45
C GLU A 308 -8.49 2.34 -18.41
N PHE A 309 -8.45 1.45 -19.39
CA PHE A 309 -7.49 1.46 -20.50
C PHE A 309 -8.30 1.58 -21.78
N LEU A 310 -8.27 2.75 -22.40
CA LEU A 310 -9.15 3.08 -23.52
C LEU A 310 -8.31 3.52 -24.73
N LEU A 311 -8.52 2.86 -25.87
CA LEU A 311 -7.97 3.30 -27.15
C LEU A 311 -8.28 4.79 -27.37
N ASP A 312 -7.29 5.50 -27.88
CA ASP A 312 -7.29 6.94 -28.18
C ASP A 312 -7.49 7.87 -26.97
N LYS A 313 -7.49 7.34 -25.75
CA LYS A 313 -7.45 8.12 -24.50
C LYS A 313 -6.32 7.70 -23.54
N GLY A 314 -5.79 6.49 -23.68
CA GLY A 314 -4.72 5.96 -22.84
C GLY A 314 -5.22 5.36 -21.52
N PHE A 315 -4.48 5.59 -20.45
CA PHE A 315 -4.82 5.11 -19.10
C PHE A 315 -5.56 6.20 -18.32
N LEU A 316 -6.70 5.83 -17.72
CA LEU A 316 -7.50 6.73 -16.90
C LEU A 316 -7.59 6.19 -15.47
N LEU A 317 -7.35 7.08 -14.50
CA LEU A 317 -7.55 6.86 -13.07
C LEU A 317 -8.66 7.79 -12.57
N ASN A 318 -9.75 7.20 -12.08
CA ASN A 318 -10.94 7.94 -11.65
C ASN A 318 -11.49 8.89 -12.74
N GLY A 319 -11.39 8.49 -14.01
CA GLY A 319 -11.84 9.28 -15.16
C GLY A 319 -10.87 10.33 -15.67
N ASN A 320 -9.71 10.52 -15.02
CA ASN A 320 -8.67 11.46 -15.46
C ASN A 320 -7.55 10.70 -16.18
N GLU A 321 -7.06 11.24 -17.30
CA GLU A 321 -5.91 10.69 -18.02
C GLU A 321 -4.65 10.78 -17.16
N VAL A 322 -3.91 9.68 -17.09
CA VAL A 322 -2.65 9.58 -16.36
C VAL A 322 -1.60 8.96 -17.27
N GLU A 323 -0.50 9.67 -17.45
CA GLU A 323 0.68 9.15 -18.12
C GLU A 323 1.50 8.29 -17.15
N LEU A 324 1.94 7.11 -17.58
CA LEU A 324 2.71 6.17 -16.76
C LEU A 324 4.22 6.36 -16.96
N ILE A 325 4.87 7.18 -16.15
CA ILE A 325 6.33 7.42 -16.22
C ILE A 325 7.02 6.83 -14.99
N GLY A 326 7.92 5.88 -15.23
CA GLY A 326 8.42 5.04 -14.16
C GLY A 326 9.72 4.31 -14.42
N VAL A 327 9.89 3.23 -13.68
CA VAL A 327 11.13 2.44 -13.62
C VAL A 327 10.83 0.96 -13.38
N ASN A 328 11.79 0.11 -13.74
CA ASN A 328 11.84 -1.29 -13.33
C ASN A 328 12.63 -1.43 -12.01
N ARG A 329 12.21 -2.36 -11.16
CA ARG A 329 12.89 -2.66 -9.88
C ARG A 329 13.27 -4.14 -9.83
N HIS A 330 14.48 -4.42 -9.34
CA HIS A 330 14.81 -5.68 -8.68
C HIS A 330 14.87 -5.46 -7.17
N GLN A 331 14.49 -6.45 -6.36
CA GLN A 331 14.35 -6.25 -4.92
C GLN A 331 15.67 -6.31 -4.14
N GLN A 332 16.76 -6.73 -4.78
CA GLN A 332 18.05 -7.00 -4.14
C GLN A 332 18.78 -5.75 -3.61
N PHE A 333 19.64 -6.00 -2.61
CA PHE A 333 20.53 -5.03 -1.97
C PHE A 333 21.98 -5.57 -1.95
N PRO A 334 23.00 -4.69 -1.94
CA PRO A 334 24.39 -5.11 -1.83
C PRO A 334 24.61 -5.86 -0.50
N PHE A 335 25.51 -6.84 -0.50
CA PHE A 335 25.88 -7.68 0.65
C PHE A 335 24.81 -8.66 1.13
N ILE A 336 23.54 -8.26 1.17
CA ILE A 336 22.43 -9.07 1.73
C ILE A 336 21.54 -9.71 0.66
N GLY A 337 21.76 -9.41 -0.63
CA GLY A 337 20.95 -9.97 -1.71
C GLY A 337 19.47 -9.61 -1.55
N ASP A 338 18.58 -10.60 -1.67
CA ASP A 338 17.14 -10.38 -1.47
C ASP A 338 16.71 -10.29 0.00
N ALA A 339 17.60 -10.55 0.97
CA ALA A 339 17.26 -10.55 2.40
C ALA A 339 17.16 -9.15 3.00
N ALA A 340 16.36 -8.28 2.38
CA ALA A 340 16.12 -6.91 2.79
C ALA A 340 14.95 -6.80 3.77
N SER A 341 15.04 -5.87 4.72
CA SER A 341 13.96 -5.62 5.68
C SER A 341 12.83 -4.80 5.05
N ASN A 342 11.63 -4.88 5.64
CA ASN A 342 10.44 -4.13 5.22
C ASN A 342 10.70 -2.60 5.12
N THR A 343 11.52 -2.04 6.01
CA THR A 343 11.93 -0.62 5.96
C THR A 343 12.79 -0.27 4.74
N LEU A 344 13.63 -1.17 4.26
CA LEU A 344 14.43 -0.95 3.05
C LEU A 344 13.54 -0.98 1.81
N HIS A 345 12.55 -1.87 1.78
CA HIS A 345 11.51 -1.88 0.73
C HIS A 345 10.70 -0.59 0.73
N ARG A 346 10.22 -0.15 1.89
CA ARG A 346 9.53 1.15 2.05
C ARG A 346 10.41 2.32 1.61
N ALA A 347 11.70 2.31 1.95
CA ALA A 347 12.64 3.36 1.59
C ALA A 347 12.84 3.47 0.06
N ASP A 348 12.89 2.33 -0.66
CA ASP A 348 12.92 2.33 -2.13
C ASP A 348 11.66 3.01 -2.70
N ALA A 349 10.46 2.67 -2.19
CA ALA A 349 9.20 3.28 -2.63
C ALA A 349 9.13 4.79 -2.33
N LEU A 350 9.57 5.22 -1.15
CA LEU A 350 9.64 6.64 -0.77
C LEU A 350 10.60 7.41 -1.68
N GLN A 351 11.76 6.82 -1.97
CA GLN A 351 12.74 7.39 -2.89
C GLN A 351 12.14 7.55 -4.30
N PHE A 352 11.34 6.60 -4.76
CA PHE A 352 10.67 6.68 -6.05
C PHE A 352 9.62 7.79 -6.10
N LYS A 353 8.75 7.87 -5.09
CA LYS A 353 7.74 8.93 -4.98
C LYS A 353 8.38 10.32 -5.02
N LYS A 354 9.49 10.50 -4.29
CA LYS A 354 10.23 11.78 -4.22
C LYS A 354 10.79 12.23 -5.57
N MET A 355 11.14 11.30 -6.45
CA MET A 355 11.61 11.60 -7.80
C MET A 355 10.48 11.70 -8.83
N GLY A 356 9.23 11.51 -8.41
CA GLY A 356 8.05 11.65 -9.26
C GLY A 356 7.72 10.43 -10.14
N PHE A 357 8.35 9.27 -9.90
CA PHE A 357 7.91 8.04 -10.55
C PHE A 357 6.50 7.68 -10.07
N ASN A 358 5.59 7.43 -11.00
CA ASN A 358 4.20 7.09 -10.69
C ASN A 358 3.83 5.65 -11.05
N VAL A 359 4.71 4.92 -11.75
CA VAL A 359 4.57 3.49 -12.03
C VAL A 359 5.88 2.74 -11.77
N VAL A 360 5.80 1.53 -11.25
CA VAL A 360 6.94 0.62 -11.11
C VAL A 360 6.59 -0.75 -11.67
N ARG A 361 7.48 -1.30 -12.49
CA ARG A 361 7.42 -2.69 -12.93
C ARG A 361 8.27 -3.58 -12.02
N LEU A 362 7.66 -4.64 -11.49
CA LEU A 362 8.27 -5.59 -10.56
C LEU A 362 9.03 -6.70 -11.32
N ALA A 363 10.19 -6.35 -11.86
CA ALA A 363 11.01 -7.26 -12.65
C ALA A 363 11.75 -8.29 -11.76
N HIS A 364 11.73 -9.60 -12.02
CA HIS A 364 10.81 -10.35 -12.89
C HIS A 364 10.11 -11.44 -12.08
N TYR A 365 9.50 -11.03 -10.97
CA TYR A 365 8.94 -11.89 -9.94
C TYR A 365 8.09 -11.06 -8.97
N PRO A 366 7.23 -11.70 -8.15
CA PRO A 366 6.55 -11.01 -7.05
C PRO A 366 7.54 -10.41 -6.08
N HIS A 367 7.41 -9.11 -5.79
CA HIS A 367 8.24 -8.43 -4.79
C HIS A 367 7.62 -8.58 -3.40
N ASP A 368 8.37 -8.18 -2.39
CA ASP A 368 7.95 -8.24 -0.99
C ASP A 368 6.70 -7.38 -0.74
N ASP A 369 5.75 -7.92 0.03
CA ASP A 369 4.47 -7.28 0.35
C ASP A 369 4.69 -5.86 0.92
N SER A 370 5.74 -5.64 1.70
CA SER A 370 6.06 -4.32 2.27
C SER A 370 6.37 -3.24 1.22
N PHE A 371 6.90 -3.62 0.04
CA PHE A 371 7.08 -2.68 -1.07
C PHE A 371 5.73 -2.30 -1.70
N ILE A 372 4.83 -3.28 -1.84
CA ILE A 372 3.52 -3.12 -2.46
C ILE A 372 2.60 -2.29 -1.55
N GLU A 373 2.59 -2.58 -0.25
CA GLU A 373 1.91 -1.78 0.78
C GLU A 373 2.41 -0.33 0.80
N ALA A 374 3.73 -0.12 0.73
CA ALA A 374 4.28 1.23 0.62
C ALA A 374 3.80 1.94 -0.67
N CYS A 375 3.64 1.22 -1.78
CA CYS A 375 3.11 1.79 -3.02
C CYS A 375 1.62 2.15 -2.93
N ASP A 376 0.82 1.38 -2.20
CA ASP A 376 -0.57 1.75 -1.89
C ASP A 376 -0.65 3.04 -1.10
N GLU A 377 0.18 3.18 -0.06
CA GLU A 377 0.21 4.36 0.82
C GLU A 377 0.79 5.62 0.15
N LEU A 378 1.76 5.44 -0.75
CA LEU A 378 2.45 6.53 -1.44
C LEU A 378 1.81 6.91 -2.78
N GLY A 379 0.83 6.15 -3.25
CA GLY A 379 0.19 6.38 -4.54
C GLY A 379 1.16 6.13 -5.70
N ILE A 380 1.75 4.94 -5.76
CA ILE A 380 2.59 4.46 -6.86
C ILE A 380 1.88 3.27 -7.52
N LEU A 381 1.71 3.30 -8.83
CA LEU A 381 1.06 2.23 -9.58
C LEU A 381 2.04 1.08 -9.85
N LEU A 382 1.53 -0.15 -9.89
CA LEU A 382 2.34 -1.35 -10.04
C LEU A 382 1.93 -2.20 -11.24
N TYR A 383 2.96 -2.68 -11.94
CA TYR A 383 2.90 -3.75 -12.90
C TYR A 383 3.66 -4.96 -12.34
N GLU A 384 2.93 -6.03 -12.00
CA GLU A 384 3.47 -7.23 -11.37
C GLU A 384 3.54 -8.45 -12.31
N GLU A 385 4.54 -9.30 -12.11
CA GLU A 385 4.77 -10.50 -12.91
C GLU A 385 5.27 -11.72 -12.11
N ALA A 386 4.90 -12.91 -12.60
CA ALA A 386 5.28 -14.20 -12.01
C ALA A 386 6.79 -14.49 -12.22
N PRO A 387 7.42 -15.35 -11.40
CA PRO A 387 8.87 -15.53 -11.38
C PRO A 387 9.41 -16.18 -12.66
N THR A 388 9.97 -15.37 -13.57
CA THR A 388 10.54 -15.82 -14.84
C THR A 388 11.59 -14.84 -15.38
N TRP A 389 12.19 -15.14 -16.53
CA TRP A 389 12.87 -14.15 -17.37
C TRP A 389 12.61 -14.49 -18.83
N ILE A 390 13.52 -15.21 -19.51
CA ILE A 390 13.35 -15.61 -20.92
C ILE A 390 13.14 -17.12 -21.11
N HIS A 391 13.31 -17.92 -20.06
CA HIS A 391 13.26 -19.37 -20.14
C HIS A 391 11.81 -19.85 -20.27
N ILE A 392 11.63 -20.96 -20.97
CA ILE A 392 10.38 -21.72 -21.04
C ILE A 392 10.79 -23.17 -20.82
N GLY A 393 10.44 -23.71 -19.65
CA GLY A 393 10.80 -25.06 -19.24
C GLY A 393 9.88 -26.15 -19.77
N ASN A 394 9.94 -27.32 -19.13
CA ASN A 394 9.05 -28.45 -19.41
C ASN A 394 7.62 -28.20 -18.87
N GLN A 395 6.74 -29.21 -18.99
CA GLN A 395 5.35 -29.08 -18.53
C GLN A 395 5.25 -28.79 -17.03
N LEU A 396 6.01 -29.49 -16.17
CA LEU A 396 5.97 -29.27 -14.72
C LEU A 396 6.46 -27.88 -14.34
N TRP A 397 7.50 -27.38 -15.01
CA TRP A 397 7.96 -26.00 -14.87
C TRP A 397 6.87 -25.00 -15.25
N MET A 398 6.18 -25.23 -16.37
CA MET A 398 5.10 -24.36 -16.82
C MET A 398 3.89 -24.40 -15.87
N ASP A 399 3.54 -25.58 -15.36
CA ASP A 399 2.46 -25.75 -14.38
C ASP A 399 2.77 -24.98 -13.08
N ARG A 400 4.03 -25.01 -12.62
CA ARG A 400 4.50 -24.22 -11.47
C ARG A 400 4.53 -22.73 -11.76
N LEU A 401 4.86 -22.29 -12.98
CA LEU A 401 4.81 -20.87 -13.33
C LEU A 401 3.35 -20.36 -13.36
N VAL A 402 2.44 -21.16 -13.91
CA VAL A 402 1.00 -20.87 -13.91
C VAL A 402 0.48 -20.81 -12.47
N GLU A 403 0.82 -21.77 -11.62
CA GLU A 403 0.40 -21.74 -10.21
C GLU A 403 1.04 -20.57 -9.45
N SER A 404 2.29 -20.22 -9.73
CA SER A 404 2.94 -19.02 -9.16
C SER A 404 2.20 -17.75 -9.55
N THR A 405 1.71 -17.68 -10.80
CA THR A 405 0.87 -16.56 -11.27
C THR A 405 -0.43 -16.48 -10.47
N ARG A 406 -1.07 -17.62 -10.19
CA ARG A 406 -2.30 -17.65 -9.38
C ARG A 406 -2.06 -17.23 -7.95
N VAL A 407 -1.02 -17.77 -7.30
CA VAL A 407 -0.67 -17.44 -5.93
C VAL A 407 -0.31 -15.96 -5.79
N MET A 408 0.48 -15.40 -6.71
CA MET A 408 0.80 -13.98 -6.78
C MET A 408 -0.46 -13.12 -6.84
N ILE A 409 -1.38 -13.41 -7.79
CA ILE A 409 -2.61 -12.63 -7.94
C ILE A 409 -3.49 -12.76 -6.70
N ARG A 410 -3.64 -13.96 -6.14
CA ARG A 410 -4.44 -14.16 -4.92
C ARG A 410 -3.87 -13.39 -3.73
N ASN A 411 -2.53 -13.34 -3.59
CA ASN A 411 -1.89 -12.56 -2.54
C ASN A 411 -2.17 -11.07 -2.72
N HIS A 412 -1.98 -10.55 -3.95
CA HIS A 412 -1.95 -9.11 -4.14
C HIS A 412 -3.19 -8.46 -4.79
N ARG A 413 -4.23 -9.21 -5.17
CA ARG A 413 -5.43 -8.67 -5.88
C ARG A 413 -6.18 -7.56 -5.15
N ASN A 414 -5.99 -7.43 -3.83
CA ASN A 414 -6.63 -6.39 -3.02
C ASN A 414 -5.87 -5.05 -3.03
N HIS A 415 -4.61 -5.01 -3.49
CA HIS A 415 -3.82 -3.77 -3.48
C HIS A 415 -4.33 -2.78 -4.54
N PRO A 416 -4.72 -1.55 -4.17
CA PRO A 416 -5.15 -0.54 -5.12
C PRO A 416 -4.06 -0.11 -6.10
N SER A 417 -2.78 -0.16 -5.70
CA SER A 417 -1.61 0.19 -6.53
C SER A 417 -1.44 -0.69 -7.76
N ILE A 418 -1.78 -1.98 -7.67
CA ILE A 418 -1.63 -2.89 -8.82
C ILE A 418 -2.66 -2.55 -9.88
N ILE A 419 -2.20 -2.35 -11.10
CA ILE A 419 -3.04 -2.02 -12.26
C ILE A 419 -2.88 -2.98 -13.43
N MET A 420 -1.85 -3.82 -13.44
CA MET A 420 -1.55 -4.75 -14.54
C MET A 420 -0.94 -6.05 -14.02
N TRP A 421 -1.37 -7.17 -14.59
CA TRP A 421 -0.76 -8.48 -14.39
C TRP A 421 0.04 -8.89 -15.63
N SER A 422 1.21 -9.50 -15.47
CA SER A 422 1.89 -10.07 -16.64
C SER A 422 1.15 -11.32 -17.13
N GLY A 423 0.80 -11.31 -18.41
CA GLY A 423 0.34 -12.47 -19.16
C GLY A 423 1.41 -12.99 -20.13
N GLY A 424 2.68 -12.66 -19.90
CA GLY A 424 3.79 -12.99 -20.78
C GLY A 424 5.12 -13.27 -20.06
N ILE A 425 6.11 -13.68 -20.84
CA ILE A 425 7.47 -13.98 -20.38
C ILE A 425 8.41 -12.95 -20.97
N ASN A 426 9.31 -12.39 -20.14
CA ASN A 426 10.24 -11.34 -20.51
C ASN A 426 10.95 -11.65 -21.85
N HIS A 427 11.04 -10.67 -22.74
CA HIS A 427 11.52 -10.76 -24.12
C HIS A 427 10.73 -11.70 -25.06
N ARG A 428 10.01 -12.71 -24.56
CA ARG A 428 9.30 -13.72 -25.38
C ARG A 428 7.92 -13.24 -25.82
N GLY A 429 7.26 -12.41 -25.03
CA GLY A 429 5.91 -11.95 -25.31
C GLY A 429 4.82 -12.80 -24.63
N PRO A 430 3.58 -12.74 -25.15
CA PRO A 430 2.39 -13.24 -24.45
C PRO A 430 2.39 -14.77 -24.37
N VAL A 431 1.94 -15.29 -23.22
CA VAL A 431 1.80 -16.72 -22.94
C VAL A 431 0.34 -17.00 -22.56
N PRO A 432 -0.43 -17.72 -23.40
CA PRO A 432 -1.86 -17.93 -23.17
C PRO A 432 -2.19 -18.54 -21.79
N ALA A 433 -1.38 -19.48 -21.30
CA ALA A 433 -1.62 -20.08 -19.99
C ALA A 433 -1.56 -19.06 -18.84
N LEU A 434 -0.63 -18.09 -18.89
CA LEU A 434 -0.51 -17.04 -17.87
C LEU A 434 -1.65 -16.02 -18.00
N HIS A 435 -1.99 -15.63 -19.23
CA HIS A 435 -3.12 -14.76 -19.50
C HIS A 435 -4.44 -15.34 -18.95
N TYR A 436 -4.75 -16.60 -19.28
CA TYR A 436 -6.00 -17.23 -18.82
C TYR A 436 -6.02 -17.42 -17.31
N ALA A 437 -4.91 -17.83 -16.70
CA ALA A 437 -4.80 -17.92 -15.24
C ALA A 437 -5.09 -16.56 -14.59
N ALA A 438 -4.51 -15.48 -15.11
CA ALA A 438 -4.76 -14.14 -14.59
C ALA A 438 -6.23 -13.71 -14.73
N LYS A 439 -6.88 -14.01 -15.86
CA LYS A 439 -8.31 -13.69 -16.09
C LYS A 439 -9.26 -14.49 -15.20
N GLU A 440 -8.89 -15.71 -14.83
CA GLU A 440 -9.66 -16.52 -13.89
C GLU A 440 -9.55 -16.00 -12.45
N GLU A 441 -8.36 -15.55 -12.04
CA GLU A 441 -8.10 -15.08 -10.67
C GLU A 441 -8.54 -13.63 -10.42
N ASP A 442 -8.32 -12.74 -11.40
CA ASP A 442 -8.66 -11.32 -11.31
C ASP A 442 -8.99 -10.70 -12.69
N PRO A 443 -10.25 -10.73 -13.12
CA PRO A 443 -10.68 -10.07 -14.36
C PRO A 443 -10.80 -8.54 -14.21
N THR A 444 -10.57 -7.96 -13.03
CA THR A 444 -10.73 -6.51 -12.81
C THR A 444 -9.54 -5.69 -13.30
N ARG A 445 -8.44 -6.36 -13.68
CA ARG A 445 -7.21 -5.74 -14.19
C ARG A 445 -6.81 -6.34 -15.55
N PRO A 446 -6.19 -5.56 -16.44
CA PRO A 446 -5.65 -6.06 -17.70
C PRO A 446 -4.40 -6.93 -17.48
N THR A 447 -4.15 -7.78 -18.49
CA THR A 447 -2.93 -8.55 -18.67
C THR A 447 -2.02 -7.90 -19.71
N ALA A 448 -0.72 -8.03 -19.54
CA ALA A 448 0.30 -7.40 -20.39
C ALA A 448 1.30 -8.41 -20.98
N SER A 449 1.80 -8.14 -22.20
CA SER A 449 2.48 -9.15 -23.04
C SER A 449 3.98 -9.37 -22.78
N ASN A 450 4.73 -8.40 -22.25
CA ASN A 450 6.17 -8.50 -21.95
C ASN A 450 7.06 -8.99 -23.11
N GLY A 451 6.92 -8.36 -24.29
CA GLY A 451 7.64 -8.74 -25.50
C GLY A 451 8.85 -7.86 -25.80
N SER A 452 9.85 -8.42 -26.49
CA SER A 452 10.78 -7.58 -27.26
C SER A 452 10.46 -7.68 -28.75
N PRO A 453 10.60 -6.60 -29.55
CA PRO A 453 10.33 -6.68 -30.99
C PRO A 453 11.28 -7.59 -31.80
N TRP A 454 12.37 -8.07 -31.18
CA TRP A 454 13.39 -8.93 -31.81
C TRP A 454 13.28 -10.41 -31.43
N THR A 455 12.66 -10.76 -30.30
CA THR A 455 12.44 -12.16 -29.89
C THR A 455 10.97 -12.53 -29.62
N GLY A 456 10.06 -11.56 -29.66
CA GLY A 456 8.64 -11.76 -29.41
C GLY A 456 7.74 -11.09 -30.46
N PRO A 457 6.42 -11.35 -30.41
CA PRO A 457 5.43 -10.67 -31.23
C PRO A 457 5.47 -9.15 -31.06
N ARG A 458 5.11 -8.43 -32.12
CA ARG A 458 4.99 -6.95 -32.10
C ARG A 458 3.55 -6.50 -31.84
N ASN A 459 2.85 -7.18 -30.94
CA ASN A 459 1.46 -6.89 -30.54
C ASN A 459 1.15 -7.55 -29.17
N SER A 460 -0.02 -7.26 -28.61
CA SER A 460 -0.47 -7.81 -27.33
C SER A 460 -0.78 -9.32 -27.39
N GLY A 461 -1.04 -9.86 -28.59
CA GLY A 461 -1.44 -11.25 -28.78
C GLY A 461 -2.77 -11.54 -28.10
N VAL A 462 -2.76 -12.48 -27.13
CA VAL A 462 -3.95 -12.80 -26.32
C VAL A 462 -4.13 -11.87 -25.11
N THR A 463 -3.12 -11.07 -24.77
CA THR A 463 -3.19 -10.16 -23.61
C THR A 463 -3.89 -8.86 -23.96
N ASP A 464 -4.29 -8.09 -22.94
CA ASP A 464 -5.06 -6.85 -23.13
C ASP A 464 -4.17 -5.66 -23.55
N LEU A 465 -2.88 -5.68 -23.17
CA LEU A 465 -1.94 -4.58 -23.41
C LEU A 465 -0.65 -5.07 -24.08
N TYR A 466 -0.18 -4.32 -25.07
CA TYR A 466 1.14 -4.56 -25.66
C TYR A 466 2.20 -3.87 -24.81
N THR A 467 3.10 -4.63 -24.19
CA THR A 467 4.18 -4.07 -23.37
C THR A 467 5.55 -4.41 -23.95
N PRO A 468 6.02 -3.63 -24.94
CA PRO A 468 7.32 -3.85 -25.55
C PRO A 468 8.47 -3.31 -24.71
N MET A 469 9.65 -3.84 -25.00
CA MET A 469 10.93 -3.25 -24.65
C MET A 469 11.53 -2.54 -25.87
N ASP A 470 12.16 -1.39 -25.68
CA ASP A 470 12.92 -0.72 -26.75
C ASP A 470 14.31 -0.29 -26.29
N TYR A 471 15.31 -1.06 -26.73
CA TYR A 471 16.73 -0.74 -26.61
C TYR A 471 17.36 -0.37 -27.96
N GLN A 472 16.61 -0.44 -29.06
CA GLN A 472 17.13 -0.40 -30.43
C GLN A 472 16.53 0.73 -31.29
N GLY A 473 15.64 1.55 -30.71
CA GLY A 473 15.00 2.68 -31.40
C GLY A 473 14.03 2.22 -32.49
N LEU A 474 13.25 1.18 -32.21
CA LEU A 474 12.40 0.54 -33.22
C LEU A 474 11.07 1.27 -33.40
N ALA A 475 10.52 1.22 -34.62
CA ALA A 475 9.18 1.70 -34.88
C ALA A 475 8.15 0.74 -34.26
N LEU A 476 7.46 1.20 -33.22
CA LEU A 476 6.40 0.44 -32.54
C LEU A 476 5.03 0.74 -33.19
N PRO A 477 4.15 -0.28 -33.31
CA PRO A 477 2.84 -0.15 -33.97
C PRO A 477 1.89 0.83 -33.26
N GLU A 478 1.03 1.50 -34.02
CA GLU A 478 0.17 2.59 -33.51
C GLU A 478 -1.28 2.16 -33.16
N GLY A 479 -1.65 0.89 -33.42
CA GLY A 479 -3.04 0.42 -33.37
C GLY A 479 -3.53 -0.20 -32.06
N GLU A 480 -2.67 -0.31 -31.03
CA GLU A 480 -2.99 -0.94 -29.74
C GLU A 480 -2.52 -0.05 -28.59
N LEU A 481 -3.12 -0.21 -27.41
CA LEU A 481 -2.61 0.41 -26.18
C LEU A 481 -1.28 -0.20 -25.79
N MET A 482 -0.31 0.67 -25.51
CA MET A 482 1.08 0.28 -25.35
C MET A 482 1.74 0.97 -24.17
N PHE A 483 2.35 0.19 -23.30
CA PHE A 483 3.24 0.69 -22.25
C PHE A 483 4.66 0.19 -22.51
N LEU A 484 5.59 1.10 -22.77
CA LEU A 484 7.00 0.77 -22.98
C LEU A 484 7.60 0.29 -21.65
N CYS A 485 7.58 -1.02 -21.41
CA CYS A 485 7.87 -1.57 -20.09
C CYS A 485 9.36 -1.58 -19.74
N GLU A 486 10.24 -1.48 -20.75
CA GLU A 486 11.68 -1.27 -20.55
C GLU A 486 12.27 -0.40 -21.66
N HIS A 487 13.14 0.53 -21.27
CA HIS A 487 14.01 1.26 -22.19
C HIS A 487 15.37 1.58 -21.55
N GLY A 488 16.36 1.88 -22.39
CA GLY A 488 17.70 2.28 -21.96
C GLY A 488 17.75 3.66 -21.29
N SER A 489 18.88 4.00 -20.69
CA SER A 489 19.07 5.27 -19.97
C SER A 489 20.47 5.85 -20.18
N SER A 490 20.62 7.16 -19.99
CA SER A 490 21.90 7.88 -20.09
C SER A 490 22.12 8.83 -18.91
N ALA A 491 23.38 9.06 -18.55
CA ALA A 491 23.73 9.82 -17.35
C ALA A 491 23.27 11.30 -17.39
N ASP A 492 23.16 11.86 -18.59
CA ASP A 492 22.67 13.22 -18.89
C ASP A 492 21.15 13.28 -19.14
N ALA A 493 20.44 12.16 -18.95
CA ALA A 493 19.02 11.97 -19.24
C ALA A 493 18.62 12.11 -20.71
N HIS A 494 19.54 12.15 -21.67
CA HIS A 494 19.21 12.24 -23.09
C HIS A 494 18.31 11.09 -23.57
N THR A 495 18.67 9.83 -23.29
CA THR A 495 17.86 8.66 -23.70
C THR A 495 16.49 8.67 -23.02
N ASN A 496 16.44 9.04 -21.74
CA ASN A 496 15.20 9.08 -20.98
C ASN A 496 14.24 10.15 -21.53
N GLN A 497 14.77 11.34 -21.84
CA GLN A 497 14.04 12.43 -22.50
C GLN A 497 13.47 12.00 -23.86
N LEU A 498 14.25 11.27 -24.66
CA LEU A 498 13.83 10.76 -25.96
C LEU A 498 12.63 9.81 -25.84
N GLU A 499 12.70 8.82 -24.96
CA GLU A 499 11.66 7.80 -24.85
C GLU A 499 10.36 8.34 -24.24
N VAL A 500 10.45 9.21 -23.22
CA VAL A 500 9.25 9.89 -22.68
C VAL A 500 8.59 10.79 -23.73
N SER A 501 9.38 11.55 -24.49
CA SER A 501 8.87 12.39 -25.58
C SER A 501 8.20 11.56 -26.68
N LYS A 502 8.78 10.41 -27.06
CA LYS A 502 8.18 9.46 -28.01
C LYS A 502 6.89 8.83 -27.50
N SER A 503 6.77 8.57 -26.20
CA SER A 503 5.51 8.08 -25.62
C SER A 503 4.43 9.15 -25.74
N ARG A 504 4.73 10.40 -25.38
CA ARG A 504 3.78 11.52 -25.49
C ARG A 504 3.39 11.91 -26.90
N GLN A 505 4.20 11.56 -27.89
CA GLN A 505 3.88 11.82 -29.29
C GLN A 505 2.63 11.05 -29.76
N ALA A 506 2.31 9.90 -29.15
CA ALA A 506 1.23 9.03 -29.59
C ALA A 506 0.28 8.67 -28.45
N THR A 507 -1.01 8.99 -28.61
CA THR A 507 -2.04 8.81 -27.56
C THR A 507 -2.16 7.38 -27.02
N ASN A 508 -1.92 6.37 -27.88
CA ASN A 508 -1.98 4.97 -27.46
C ASN A 508 -0.70 4.46 -26.79
N ARG A 509 0.35 5.29 -26.67
CA ARG A 509 1.54 5.00 -25.86
C ARG A 509 1.37 5.61 -24.47
N ILE A 510 0.85 4.81 -23.56
CA ILE A 510 0.38 5.26 -22.25
C ILE A 510 1.50 5.56 -21.25
N GLY A 511 2.76 5.31 -21.62
CA GLY A 511 3.90 5.60 -20.77
C GLY A 511 5.17 4.83 -21.09
N ALA A 512 6.18 5.00 -20.24
CA ALA A 512 7.49 4.37 -20.34
C ALA A 512 8.12 4.10 -18.96
N ALA A 513 8.80 2.96 -18.82
CA ALA A 513 9.58 2.60 -17.65
C ALA A 513 11.05 2.32 -18.00
N ALA A 514 11.97 2.99 -17.31
CA ALA A 514 13.40 2.83 -17.52
C ALA A 514 13.93 1.52 -16.90
N TRP A 515 14.91 0.89 -17.57
CA TRP A 515 15.70 -0.21 -17.03
C TRP A 515 17.03 0.34 -16.49
N THR A 516 17.25 0.42 -15.18
CA THR A 516 16.36 0.16 -14.02
C THR A 516 16.47 1.31 -13.02
N ALA A 517 15.62 1.34 -11.99
CA ALA A 517 15.66 2.35 -10.93
C ALA A 517 17.02 2.36 -10.20
N HIS A 518 17.37 1.21 -9.63
CA HIS A 518 18.61 0.98 -8.91
C HIS A 518 19.59 0.15 -9.72
N GLU A 519 20.88 0.37 -9.50
CA GLU A 519 21.90 -0.63 -9.86
C GLU A 519 21.68 -1.93 -9.07
N TYR A 520 21.97 -3.07 -9.68
CA TYR A 520 21.76 -4.39 -9.07
C TYR A 520 22.86 -5.36 -9.50
N LEU A 521 23.14 -6.37 -8.68
CA LEU A 521 24.18 -7.36 -9.01
C LEU A 521 23.68 -8.34 -10.08
N ALA A 522 24.54 -8.64 -11.03
CA ALA A 522 24.35 -9.60 -12.12
C ALA A 522 25.70 -10.14 -12.59
N PHE A 523 25.71 -11.24 -13.33
CA PHE A 523 26.96 -11.81 -13.89
C PHE A 523 27.52 -11.02 -15.09
N GLU A 524 26.83 -10.00 -15.59
CA GLU A 524 27.39 -9.05 -16.57
C GLU A 524 28.14 -7.92 -15.84
N ARG A 525 29.45 -7.82 -16.12
CA ARG A 525 30.42 -7.09 -15.27
C ARG A 525 30.51 -5.58 -15.52
N ASP A 526 29.94 -5.06 -16.60
CA ASP A 526 30.18 -3.67 -17.04
C ASP A 526 29.16 -2.64 -16.51
N ASP A 527 28.25 -3.06 -15.61
CA ASP A 527 26.99 -2.35 -15.37
C ASP A 527 26.82 -1.70 -13.98
N LEU A 528 27.79 -1.86 -13.08
CA LEU A 528 27.75 -1.20 -11.77
C LEU A 528 28.49 0.14 -11.83
N MET A 529 27.93 1.14 -11.14
CA MET A 529 28.53 2.45 -10.94
C MET A 529 28.78 3.22 -12.25
N ASN A 530 27.90 3.08 -13.24
CA ASN A 530 28.06 3.67 -14.57
C ASN A 530 27.21 4.93 -14.82
N LEU A 531 26.49 5.41 -13.80
CA LEU A 531 25.63 6.61 -13.81
C LEU A 531 24.43 6.55 -14.77
N ARG A 532 24.17 5.41 -15.42
CA ARG A 532 23.04 5.27 -16.36
C ARG A 532 21.71 5.01 -15.68
N ARG A 533 21.67 4.85 -14.36
CA ARG A 533 20.45 4.58 -13.60
C ARG A 533 20.12 5.76 -12.69
N PRO A 534 18.86 5.98 -12.30
CA PRO A 534 18.51 7.03 -11.34
C PRO A 534 19.24 6.89 -10.00
N PHE A 535 19.50 5.66 -9.55
CA PHE A 535 20.11 5.40 -8.25
C PHE A 535 21.23 4.35 -8.33
N SER A 536 22.24 4.51 -7.47
CA SER A 536 23.29 3.51 -7.28
C SER A 536 22.77 2.25 -6.58
N ILE A 537 23.60 1.21 -6.52
CA ILE A 537 23.28 -0.02 -5.78
C ILE A 537 23.12 0.25 -4.28
N PHE A 538 23.78 1.29 -3.78
CA PHE A 538 23.68 1.80 -2.41
C PHE A 538 22.55 2.83 -2.23
N ARG A 539 21.64 2.97 -3.21
CA ARG A 539 20.49 3.89 -3.21
C ARG A 539 20.90 5.37 -3.21
N GLN A 540 22.13 5.70 -3.60
CA GLN A 540 22.53 7.09 -3.77
C GLN A 540 21.92 7.65 -5.06
N THR A 541 21.36 8.85 -4.97
CA THR A 541 20.74 9.54 -6.10
C THR A 541 21.78 10.05 -7.08
N TYR A 542 21.66 9.66 -8.35
CA TYR A 542 22.46 10.20 -9.45
C TYR A 542 21.74 11.36 -10.15
N PRO A 543 22.46 12.22 -10.90
CA PRO A 543 21.86 13.37 -11.57
C PRO A 543 20.62 13.06 -12.42
N LEU A 544 20.60 11.93 -13.12
CA LEU A 544 19.46 11.47 -13.94
C LEU A 544 18.12 11.50 -13.18
N ALA A 545 18.10 11.14 -11.89
CA ALA A 545 16.87 11.14 -11.10
C ALA A 545 16.23 12.53 -10.98
N TYR A 546 17.05 13.59 -10.96
CA TYR A 546 16.56 14.97 -10.88
C TYR A 546 15.96 15.47 -12.19
N TRP A 547 16.27 14.84 -13.32
CA TRP A 547 15.52 15.09 -14.55
C TRP A 547 14.08 14.58 -14.43
N TYR A 548 13.88 13.34 -13.98
CA TYR A 548 12.54 12.81 -13.70
C TYR A 548 11.80 13.67 -12.68
N GLN A 549 12.48 14.10 -11.60
CA GLN A 549 11.89 15.01 -10.63
C GLN A 549 11.43 16.32 -11.29
N SER A 550 12.26 16.94 -12.14
CA SER A 550 11.87 18.14 -12.88
C SER A 550 10.72 17.88 -13.85
N GLU A 551 10.67 16.70 -14.46
CA GLU A 551 9.65 16.37 -15.46
C GLU A 551 8.28 16.06 -14.84
N MET A 552 8.26 15.48 -13.65
CA MET A 552 7.07 14.90 -13.04
C MET A 552 6.55 15.65 -11.81
N ILE A 553 7.39 16.40 -11.09
CA ILE A 553 6.99 17.11 -9.86
C ILE A 553 6.66 18.58 -10.17
N PRO A 554 5.47 19.07 -9.78
CA PRO A 554 5.03 20.44 -10.12
C PRO A 554 5.69 21.54 -9.26
N SER A 555 6.29 21.19 -8.12
CA SER A 555 6.95 22.17 -7.24
C SER A 555 8.20 22.75 -7.91
N PRO A 556 8.37 24.09 -8.00
CA PRO A 556 9.51 24.70 -8.67
C PRO A 556 10.86 24.20 -8.16
N MET A 557 11.74 23.80 -9.08
CA MET A 557 13.05 23.26 -8.73
C MET A 557 14.10 23.60 -9.79
N VAL A 558 15.37 23.57 -9.38
CA VAL A 558 16.54 23.61 -10.26
C VAL A 558 17.66 22.78 -9.66
N TYR A 559 18.38 22.04 -10.48
CA TYR A 559 19.49 21.19 -10.07
C TYR A 559 20.60 21.22 -11.13
N ILE A 560 21.83 21.49 -10.69
CA ILE A 560 23.02 21.44 -11.55
C ILE A 560 23.57 20.01 -11.48
N ALA A 561 23.62 19.31 -12.61
CA ALA A 561 24.24 17.99 -12.68
C ALA A 561 25.71 18.09 -12.28
N ASP A 562 26.16 17.19 -11.41
CA ASP A 562 27.53 17.22 -10.89
C ASP A 562 28.59 16.94 -11.96
N GLU A 563 29.87 17.07 -11.59
CA GLU A 563 31.01 17.01 -12.52
C GLU A 563 31.19 15.65 -13.22
N ARG A 564 30.49 14.59 -12.78
CA ARG A 564 30.48 13.30 -13.47
C ARG A 564 29.65 13.35 -14.77
N VAL A 565 28.68 14.26 -14.82
CA VAL A 565 27.77 14.51 -15.95
C VAL A 565 28.09 15.84 -16.64
N SER A 566 28.28 16.92 -15.89
CA SER A 566 28.69 18.24 -16.40
C SER A 566 30.19 18.30 -16.65
N LYS A 567 30.59 17.88 -17.85
CA LYS A 567 31.99 17.79 -18.32
C LYS A 567 32.08 18.13 -19.81
N ASP A 568 33.29 18.06 -20.36
CA ASP A 568 33.56 18.24 -21.80
C ASP A 568 33.04 19.58 -22.37
N GLY A 569 33.17 20.65 -21.58
CA GLY A 569 32.73 22.00 -21.98
C GLY A 569 31.23 22.26 -21.80
N LYS A 570 30.50 21.38 -21.13
CA LYS A 570 29.05 21.49 -20.93
C LYS A 570 28.66 21.40 -19.46
N VAL A 571 27.68 22.22 -19.07
CA VAL A 571 26.98 22.11 -17.78
C VAL A 571 25.52 21.77 -18.06
N ILE A 572 25.07 20.65 -17.50
CA ILE A 572 23.67 20.20 -17.60
C ILE A 572 22.90 20.67 -16.37
N VAL A 573 21.74 21.27 -16.60
CA VAL A 573 20.83 21.72 -15.53
C VAL A 573 19.43 21.14 -15.78
N PHE A 574 18.81 20.63 -14.72
CA PHE A 574 17.44 20.14 -14.72
C PHE A 574 16.56 21.14 -13.96
N SER A 575 15.44 21.54 -14.55
CA SER A 575 14.50 22.47 -13.94
C SER A 575 13.14 22.38 -14.61
N ASN A 576 12.07 22.52 -13.81
CA ASN A 576 10.71 22.68 -14.30
C ASN A 576 10.30 24.16 -14.54
N CYS A 577 11.23 25.09 -14.34
CA CYS A 577 11.00 26.50 -14.57
C CYS A 577 11.29 26.88 -16.04
N PRO A 578 10.58 27.87 -16.61
CA PRO A 578 10.73 28.26 -18.02
C PRO A 578 12.06 28.94 -18.37
N GLU A 579 12.78 29.51 -17.41
CA GLU A 579 14.07 30.15 -17.62
C GLU A 579 15.04 29.85 -16.48
N VAL A 580 16.32 29.69 -16.82
CA VAL A 580 17.41 29.51 -15.85
C VAL A 580 18.56 30.48 -16.18
N GLU A 581 19.06 31.14 -15.15
CA GLU A 581 20.34 31.86 -15.19
C GLU A 581 21.42 31.00 -14.53
N LEU A 582 22.54 30.77 -15.23
CA LEU A 582 23.71 30.12 -14.67
C LEU A 582 24.80 31.15 -14.40
N TYR A 583 25.33 31.14 -13.19
CA TYR A 583 26.41 32.02 -12.73
C TYR A 583 27.65 31.21 -12.39
N HIS A 584 28.83 31.75 -12.67
CA HIS A 584 30.13 31.27 -12.19
C HIS A 584 30.79 32.33 -11.33
N ASN A 585 31.04 32.04 -10.05
CA ASN A 585 31.57 33.01 -9.08
C ASN A 585 30.86 34.39 -9.16
N ASP A 586 29.52 34.36 -9.16
CA ASP A 586 28.62 35.50 -9.29
C ASP A 586 28.66 36.29 -10.60
N GLN A 587 29.43 35.83 -11.60
CA GLN A 587 29.35 36.33 -12.97
C GLN A 587 28.33 35.54 -13.76
N LEU A 588 27.37 36.22 -14.40
CA LEU A 588 26.38 35.58 -15.26
C LEU A 588 27.08 34.95 -16.48
N ILE A 589 26.87 33.65 -16.66
CA ILE A 589 27.28 32.92 -17.87
C ILE A 589 26.25 33.16 -18.96
N ALA A 590 25.00 32.77 -18.70
CA ALA A 590 23.87 32.97 -19.59
C ALA A 590 22.54 32.88 -18.84
N ARG A 591 21.51 33.50 -19.42
CA ARG A 591 20.10 33.25 -19.14
C ARG A 591 19.52 32.56 -20.36
N GLN A 592 18.90 31.39 -20.20
CA GLN A 592 18.30 30.68 -21.32
C GLN A 592 17.02 29.93 -20.96
N THR A 593 16.25 29.57 -21.98
CA THR A 593 15.14 28.62 -21.94
C THR A 593 15.66 27.18 -22.05
N PRO A 594 14.83 26.15 -21.79
CA PRO A 594 15.19 24.75 -21.99
C PRO A 594 15.72 24.44 -23.40
N ASP A 595 16.46 23.35 -23.53
CA ASP A 595 16.93 22.85 -24.82
C ASP A 595 15.75 22.51 -25.73
N PHE A 596 15.87 22.88 -27.02
CA PHE A 596 14.87 22.57 -28.02
C PHE A 596 15.42 21.66 -29.11
N SER A 597 14.79 20.50 -29.30
CA SER A 597 15.02 19.59 -30.42
C SER A 597 13.73 18.82 -30.74
N ARG A 598 13.67 18.18 -31.90
CA ARG A 598 12.54 17.30 -32.26
C ARG A 598 12.33 16.18 -31.24
N GLU A 599 13.42 15.66 -30.68
CA GLU A 599 13.41 14.58 -29.69
C GLU A 599 12.87 15.02 -28.33
N LYS A 600 12.95 16.32 -28.00
CA LYS A 600 12.47 16.90 -26.74
C LYS A 600 11.11 17.61 -26.88
N ALA A 601 10.51 17.61 -28.07
CA ALA A 601 9.38 18.47 -28.43
C ALA A 601 8.08 18.21 -27.62
N HIS A 602 7.94 17.02 -27.02
CA HIS A 602 6.76 16.64 -26.24
C HIS A 602 7.00 16.57 -24.73
N LEU A 603 8.18 16.98 -24.26
CA LEU A 603 8.49 17.04 -22.83
C LEU A 603 7.85 18.27 -22.17
N ASN A 604 7.48 18.16 -20.90
CA ASN A 604 7.03 19.30 -20.12
C ASN A 604 8.24 20.16 -19.74
N HIS A 605 9.33 19.51 -19.36
CA HIS A 605 10.52 20.15 -18.81
C HIS A 605 11.81 19.56 -19.41
N PRO A 606 12.13 19.91 -20.68
CA PRO A 606 13.42 19.58 -21.26
C PRO A 606 14.58 20.08 -20.40
N SER A 607 15.69 19.34 -20.40
CA SER A 607 16.95 19.79 -19.76
C SER A 607 17.52 21.06 -20.38
N PHE A 608 18.41 21.73 -19.65
CA PHE A 608 19.17 22.89 -20.10
C PHE A 608 20.64 22.52 -20.28
N THR A 609 21.23 22.87 -21.41
CA THR A 609 22.66 22.72 -21.67
C THR A 609 23.33 24.08 -21.79
N PHE A 610 24.29 24.37 -20.92
CA PHE A 610 25.13 25.57 -20.98
C PHE A 610 26.51 25.21 -21.53
N ASP A 611 26.95 25.90 -22.59
CA ASP A 611 28.30 25.76 -23.14
C ASP A 611 29.30 26.49 -22.23
N PHE A 612 29.75 25.80 -21.19
CA PHE A 612 30.70 26.31 -20.22
C PHE A 612 31.65 25.21 -19.73
N ASP A 613 32.95 25.45 -19.88
CA ASP A 613 34.01 24.56 -19.41
C ASP A 613 34.25 24.78 -17.91
N TRP A 614 33.45 24.09 -17.09
CA TRP A 614 33.56 24.16 -15.64
C TRP A 614 34.87 23.49 -15.18
N LYS A 615 35.87 24.31 -14.85
CA LYS A 615 37.20 23.85 -14.38
C LYS A 615 37.47 24.07 -12.89
N GLY A 616 36.64 24.85 -12.21
CA GLY A 616 36.78 25.19 -10.80
C GLY A 616 35.77 26.27 -10.39
N GLY A 617 35.77 26.69 -9.13
CA GLY A 617 34.85 27.71 -8.62
C GLY A 617 33.42 27.22 -8.38
N GLU A 618 32.55 28.14 -7.97
CA GLU A 618 31.13 27.89 -7.67
C GLU A 618 30.27 28.17 -8.90
N LEU A 619 29.36 27.24 -9.20
CA LEU A 619 28.23 27.44 -10.07
C LEU A 619 26.97 27.71 -9.23
N ARG A 620 26.15 28.65 -9.69
CA ARG A 620 24.86 28.97 -9.10
C ARG A 620 23.81 29.06 -10.21
N ALA A 621 22.80 28.20 -10.17
CA ALA A 621 21.68 28.21 -11.08
C ALA A 621 20.47 28.86 -10.39
N VAL A 622 19.87 29.86 -11.02
CA VAL A 622 18.68 30.57 -10.54
C VAL A 622 17.57 30.33 -11.55
N ALA A 623 16.52 29.65 -11.11
CA ALA A 623 15.36 29.35 -11.93
C ALA A 623 14.24 30.36 -11.71
N PHE A 624 13.60 30.78 -12.80
CA PHE A 624 12.58 31.81 -12.79
C PHE A 624 11.22 31.26 -13.23
N HIS A 625 10.18 31.55 -12.46
CA HIS A 625 8.78 31.33 -12.84
C HIS A 625 8.04 32.68 -12.75
N GLN A 626 7.29 33.04 -13.79
CA GLN A 626 6.60 34.35 -13.87
C GLN A 626 7.52 35.56 -13.60
N LYS A 627 8.78 35.49 -14.09
CA LYS A 627 9.85 36.50 -13.90
C LYS A 627 10.30 36.70 -12.44
N GLN A 628 9.89 35.85 -11.51
CA GLN A 628 10.36 35.83 -10.13
C GLN A 628 11.30 34.64 -9.91
N VAL A 629 12.25 34.79 -9.00
CA VAL A 629 13.10 33.67 -8.56
C VAL A 629 12.22 32.64 -7.87
N ALA A 630 12.20 31.42 -8.42
CA ALA A 630 11.37 30.32 -7.91
C ALA A 630 12.21 29.26 -7.20
N ALA A 631 13.43 29.01 -7.68
CA ALA A 631 14.38 28.08 -7.06
C ALA A 631 15.83 28.50 -7.33
N GLU A 632 16.74 28.09 -6.45
CA GLU A 632 18.18 28.29 -6.61
C GLU A 632 18.93 27.02 -6.20
N PHE A 633 20.00 26.70 -6.94
CA PHE A 633 20.90 25.60 -6.59
C PHE A 633 22.35 26.02 -6.80
N LYS A 634 23.22 25.60 -5.88
CA LYS A 634 24.65 25.88 -5.92
C LYS A 634 25.43 24.58 -5.97
N SER A 635 26.46 24.57 -6.80
CA SER A 635 27.41 23.46 -6.92
C SER A 635 28.82 24.00 -7.01
N ARG A 636 29.81 23.24 -6.57
CA ARG A 636 31.22 23.63 -6.59
C ARG A 636 32.06 22.41 -6.95
N LYS A 637 33.11 22.62 -7.75
CA LYS A 637 34.11 21.57 -7.97
C LYS A 637 34.78 21.20 -6.67
N SER A 638 34.86 19.90 -6.44
CA SER A 638 35.46 19.37 -5.23
C SER A 638 36.95 19.74 -5.14
N GLY A 639 37.39 20.08 -3.92
CA GLY A 639 38.80 20.26 -3.58
C GLY A 639 39.47 18.93 -3.24
N GLN A 640 40.53 19.00 -2.43
CA GLN A 640 41.18 17.80 -1.91
C GLN A 640 40.35 17.17 -0.78
N PRO A 641 40.31 15.83 -0.67
CA PRO A 641 39.67 15.13 0.45
C PRO A 641 40.14 15.64 1.81
N PHE A 642 39.19 15.93 2.71
CA PHE A 642 39.48 16.54 4.02
C PHE A 642 38.76 15.86 5.19
N ALA A 643 37.47 15.54 5.04
CA ALA A 643 36.64 15.01 6.12
C ALA A 643 35.60 14.01 5.61
N ILE A 644 35.02 13.25 6.56
CA ILE A 644 33.85 12.40 6.33
C ILE A 644 32.61 13.09 6.87
N LYS A 645 31.61 13.30 6.01
CA LYS A 645 30.26 13.73 6.37
C LYS A 645 29.33 12.52 6.42
N MET A 646 28.63 12.36 7.54
CA MET A 646 27.71 11.24 7.75
C MET A 646 26.27 11.62 7.40
N SER A 647 25.55 10.69 6.79
CA SER A 647 24.10 10.75 6.60
C SER A 647 23.50 9.35 6.64
N ARG A 648 22.18 9.24 6.53
CA ARG A 648 21.45 7.96 6.48
C ARG A 648 20.35 8.01 5.43
N THR A 649 19.81 6.85 5.06
CA THR A 649 18.58 6.76 4.26
C THR A 649 17.46 7.55 4.93
N GLU A 650 16.75 8.32 4.12
CA GLU A 650 15.54 9.03 4.55
C GLU A 650 14.41 8.03 4.79
N LEU A 651 13.71 8.18 5.92
CA LEU A 651 12.58 7.33 6.33
C LEU A 651 11.48 8.25 6.87
N ASP A 652 10.22 7.89 6.65
CA ASP A 652 9.03 8.55 7.20
C ASP A 652 8.62 8.00 8.59
N GLY A 653 9.41 7.07 9.14
CA GLY A 653 9.23 6.48 10.47
C GLY A 653 10.54 6.31 11.25
N LYS A 654 10.43 5.72 12.45
CA LYS A 654 11.58 5.32 13.27
C LYS A 654 11.97 3.88 12.96
N LEU A 655 13.26 3.58 13.13
CA LEU A 655 13.71 2.19 13.14
C LEU A 655 13.17 1.46 14.36
N SER A 656 12.83 0.20 14.21
CA SER A 656 12.28 -0.66 15.26
C SER A 656 13.37 -1.56 15.85
N ALA A 657 13.40 -1.69 17.17
CA ALA A 657 14.26 -2.61 17.90
C ALA A 657 13.79 -4.07 17.77
N ASN A 658 13.62 -4.54 16.52
CA ASN A 658 13.04 -5.84 16.23
C ASN A 658 14.04 -6.90 15.75
N GLY A 659 15.33 -6.60 15.76
CA GLY A 659 16.38 -7.53 15.33
C GLY A 659 16.40 -7.82 13.83
N SER A 660 15.54 -7.16 13.04
CA SER A 660 15.33 -7.40 11.60
C SER A 660 15.42 -6.12 10.77
N ASP A 661 15.05 -4.99 11.33
CA ASP A 661 14.98 -3.69 10.66
C ASP A 661 16.36 -3.17 10.22
N MET A 662 16.43 -2.49 9.07
CA MET A 662 17.68 -2.05 8.46
C MET A 662 17.62 -0.65 7.84
N THR A 663 18.78 0.02 7.79
CA THR A 663 18.96 1.29 7.08
C THR A 663 20.36 1.41 6.48
N PHE A 664 20.53 2.20 5.41
CA PHE A 664 21.88 2.61 5.02
C PHE A 664 22.36 3.80 5.84
N VAL A 665 23.65 3.78 6.13
CA VAL A 665 24.42 4.92 6.61
C VAL A 665 25.53 5.21 5.61
N TYR A 666 25.67 6.48 5.27
CA TYR A 666 26.60 6.96 4.24
C TYR A 666 27.71 7.78 4.88
N ALA A 667 28.94 7.49 4.46
CA ALA A 667 30.15 8.25 4.76
C ALA A 667 30.60 8.95 3.47
N GLN A 668 30.23 10.21 3.30
CA GLN A 668 30.58 11.04 2.16
C GLN A 668 31.94 11.71 2.41
N ILE A 669 32.89 11.48 1.52
CA ILE A 669 34.21 12.12 1.53
C ILE A 669 34.04 13.52 0.96
N VAL A 670 34.35 14.51 1.78
CA VAL A 670 34.18 15.92 1.44
C VAL A 670 35.48 16.70 1.57
N ASP A 671 35.58 17.77 0.79
CA ASP A 671 36.65 18.75 0.90
C ASP A 671 36.50 19.65 2.15
N ASP A 672 37.40 20.62 2.29
CA ASP A 672 37.40 21.58 3.41
C ASP A 672 36.19 22.53 3.43
N LYS A 673 35.37 22.53 2.37
CA LYS A 673 34.17 23.33 2.19
C LYS A 673 32.89 22.48 2.19
N GLY A 674 33.01 21.16 2.34
CA GLY A 674 31.88 20.23 2.40
C GLY A 674 31.35 19.75 1.05
N ALA A 675 32.04 20.02 -0.07
CA ALA A 675 31.67 19.44 -1.38
C ALA A 675 32.17 17.99 -1.48
N ILE A 676 31.36 17.11 -2.07
CA ILE A 676 31.70 15.68 -2.22
C ILE A 676 32.83 15.53 -3.24
N VAL A 677 33.88 14.79 -2.89
CA VAL A 677 35.01 14.49 -3.78
C VAL A 677 34.70 13.22 -4.56
N TYR A 678 34.05 13.37 -5.72
CA TYR A 678 33.46 12.24 -6.46
C TYR A 678 34.47 11.27 -7.08
N ASP A 679 35.72 11.67 -7.30
CA ASP A 679 36.79 10.80 -7.82
C ASP A 679 37.55 10.06 -6.70
N ASP A 680 37.24 10.34 -5.43
CA ASP A 680 37.87 9.69 -4.29
C ASP A 680 37.26 8.30 -4.03
N SER A 681 38.14 7.31 -3.89
CA SER A 681 37.81 5.91 -3.61
C SER A 681 38.41 5.41 -2.28
N THR A 682 38.67 6.32 -1.34
CA THR A 682 39.30 6.00 -0.05
C THR A 682 38.48 4.96 0.69
N GLU A 683 39.20 4.05 1.34
CA GLU A 683 38.60 2.98 2.14
C GLU A 683 38.16 3.53 3.51
N VAL A 684 36.89 3.31 3.85
CA VAL A 684 36.25 3.79 5.06
C VAL A 684 35.88 2.60 5.96
N ARG A 685 36.21 2.70 7.23
CA ARG A 685 35.81 1.74 8.28
C ARG A 685 34.67 2.30 9.11
N PHE A 686 33.62 1.51 9.27
CA PHE A 686 32.51 1.81 10.17
C PHE A 686 32.66 1.06 11.50
N GLU A 687 32.36 1.74 12.59
CA GLU A 687 32.29 1.20 13.95
C GLU A 687 30.92 1.54 14.55
N ILE A 688 30.31 0.58 15.24
CA ILE A 688 28.97 0.70 15.85
C ILE A 688 29.12 0.60 17.37
N ILE A 689 28.47 1.52 18.09
CA ILE A 689 28.37 1.52 19.56
C ILE A 689 26.88 1.57 19.92
N GLY A 690 26.36 0.48 20.49
CA GLY A 690 24.95 0.28 20.82
C GLY A 690 24.44 -1.08 20.36
N ASP A 691 23.15 -1.37 20.55
CA ASP A 691 22.53 -2.64 20.15
C ASP A 691 22.12 -2.61 18.66
N ALA A 692 23.11 -2.78 17.78
CA ALA A 692 22.96 -2.90 16.33
C ALA A 692 24.19 -3.59 15.73
N LYS A 693 24.08 -4.06 14.48
CA LYS A 693 25.17 -4.72 13.76
C LYS A 693 25.29 -4.24 12.32
N LEU A 694 26.50 -4.35 11.76
CA LEU A 694 26.76 -4.11 10.34
C LEU A 694 26.43 -5.38 9.56
N GLU A 695 25.72 -5.26 8.44
CA GLU A 695 25.51 -6.36 7.50
C GLU A 695 26.69 -6.45 6.53
N GLY A 696 27.51 -7.48 6.72
CA GLY A 696 28.76 -7.67 6.01
C GLY A 696 30.00 -7.48 6.90
N ASP A 697 31.13 -7.81 6.32
CA ASP A 697 32.44 -7.86 6.98
C ASP A 697 33.59 -7.65 5.96
N GLN A 698 34.82 -7.95 6.38
CA GLN A 698 35.99 -7.85 5.52
C GLN A 698 35.95 -8.84 4.34
N ALA A 699 35.36 -10.03 4.49
CA ALA A 699 35.33 -11.04 3.43
C ALA A 699 34.36 -10.64 2.31
N SER A 700 33.20 -10.09 2.67
CA SER A 700 32.25 -9.48 1.72
C SER A 700 32.71 -8.11 1.18
N GLY A 701 33.72 -7.49 1.79
CA GLY A 701 34.16 -6.13 1.44
C GLY A 701 33.24 -5.01 1.90
N ALA A 702 32.29 -5.29 2.80
CA ALA A 702 31.35 -4.32 3.35
C ALA A 702 31.96 -3.45 4.46
N ASN A 703 32.99 -3.95 5.16
CA ASN A 703 33.70 -3.16 6.18
C ASN A 703 35.14 -3.67 6.42
N PRO A 704 36.18 -2.86 6.16
CA PRO A 704 36.11 -1.52 5.59
C PRO A 704 35.71 -1.57 4.10
N ILE A 705 35.09 -0.51 3.59
CA ILE A 705 34.53 -0.42 2.23
C ILE A 705 35.16 0.75 1.48
N LYS A 706 35.45 0.55 0.18
CA LYS A 706 35.93 1.62 -0.69
C LYS A 706 34.79 2.56 -1.09
N ALA A 707 35.05 3.86 -1.08
CA ALA A 707 34.08 4.84 -1.52
C ALA A 707 33.72 4.68 -3.01
N SER A 708 32.41 4.56 -3.24
CA SER A 708 31.64 4.77 -4.47
C SER A 708 31.38 6.22 -4.82
N PHE A 709 32.03 6.80 -5.82
CA PHE A 709 31.87 8.21 -6.18
C PHE A 709 31.98 9.15 -4.96
N GLY A 710 33.06 9.01 -4.19
CA GLY A 710 33.26 9.77 -2.96
C GLY A 710 32.36 9.36 -1.79
N THR A 711 31.56 8.28 -1.90
CA THR A 711 30.66 7.86 -0.82
C THR A 711 30.81 6.37 -0.49
N ALA A 712 31.17 6.06 0.75
CA ALA A 712 31.11 4.72 1.32
C ALA A 712 29.74 4.50 1.99
N ALA A 713 29.17 3.30 1.91
CA ALA A 713 27.87 2.98 2.48
C ALA A 713 27.93 1.69 3.32
N ALA A 714 27.22 1.67 4.44
CA ALA A 714 27.05 0.51 5.30
C ALA A 714 25.57 0.26 5.57
N ILE A 715 25.17 -1.02 5.59
CA ILE A 715 23.82 -1.42 6.01
C ILE A 715 23.89 -1.74 7.51
N ILE A 716 23.03 -1.10 8.28
CA ILE A 716 22.95 -1.25 9.73
C ILE A 716 21.65 -1.98 10.05
N ARG A 717 21.74 -3.14 10.70
CA ARG A 717 20.58 -3.85 11.25
C ARG A 717 20.42 -3.51 12.73
N THR A 718 19.19 -3.20 13.14
CA THR A 718 18.86 -2.95 14.54
C THR A 718 19.01 -4.21 15.39
N GLY A 719 19.32 -4.02 16.67
CA GLY A 719 19.21 -5.06 17.69
C GLY A 719 17.79 -5.19 18.22
N THR A 720 17.68 -5.65 19.46
CA THR A 720 16.39 -5.92 20.14
C THR A 720 16.07 -4.94 21.26
N THR A 721 16.96 -3.98 21.51
CA THR A 721 16.85 -2.98 22.56
C THR A 721 16.65 -1.60 21.93
N ALA A 722 15.59 -0.90 22.34
CA ALA A 722 15.36 0.48 21.96
C ALA A 722 16.41 1.40 22.61
N GLY A 723 16.78 2.48 21.91
CA GLY A 723 17.76 3.46 22.39
C GLY A 723 18.70 3.98 21.30
N PRO A 724 19.67 4.83 21.68
CA PRO A 724 20.60 5.42 20.74
C PRO A 724 21.67 4.42 20.28
N VAL A 725 21.99 4.45 18.99
CA VAL A 725 23.11 3.74 18.38
C VAL A 725 24.01 4.73 17.67
N LEU A 726 25.27 4.80 18.09
CA LEU A 726 26.28 5.69 17.51
C LEU A 726 27.09 4.93 16.45
N ILE A 727 27.22 5.54 15.27
CA ILE A 727 27.99 4.99 14.16
C ILE A 727 29.12 5.97 13.84
N LYS A 728 30.35 5.47 13.82
CA LYS A 728 31.55 6.23 13.49
C LYS A 728 32.15 5.73 12.19
N ALA A 729 32.54 6.65 11.32
CA ALA A 729 33.27 6.35 10.10
C ALA A 729 34.68 6.94 10.16
N THR A 730 35.68 6.12 9.86
CA THR A 730 37.10 6.49 9.91
C THR A 730 37.81 6.09 8.62
N ALA A 731 38.78 6.90 8.21
CA ALA A 731 39.62 6.63 7.05
C ALA A 731 40.99 7.29 7.23
N LYS A 732 41.99 6.77 6.51
CA LYS A 732 43.35 7.31 6.58
C LYS A 732 43.39 8.75 6.05
N ASN A 733 44.03 9.65 6.79
CA ASN A 733 44.23 11.07 6.44
C ASN A 733 42.95 11.92 6.30
N LEU A 734 41.78 11.43 6.74
CA LEU A 734 40.53 12.19 6.77
C LEU A 734 40.07 12.44 8.22
N ARG A 735 39.41 13.57 8.46
CA ARG A 735 38.66 13.76 9.72
C ARG A 735 37.47 12.79 9.77
N SER A 736 37.36 12.03 10.85
CA SER A 736 36.26 11.08 11.07
C SER A 736 34.90 11.78 11.16
N GLY A 737 33.84 11.04 10.82
CA GLY A 737 32.46 11.47 10.97
C GLY A 737 31.69 10.54 11.90
N GLU A 738 30.62 11.04 12.51
CA GLU A 738 29.72 10.22 13.33
C GLU A 738 28.24 10.60 13.13
N ILE A 739 27.35 9.65 13.37
CA ILE A 739 25.90 9.84 13.35
C ILE A 739 25.24 8.98 14.44
N SER A 740 24.25 9.54 15.13
CA SER A 740 23.42 8.81 16.10
C SER A 740 22.09 8.42 15.47
N LEU A 741 21.72 7.14 15.58
CA LEU A 741 20.42 6.61 15.20
C LEU A 741 19.57 6.41 16.46
N GLU A 742 18.32 6.84 16.42
CA GLU A 742 17.35 6.59 17.49
C GLU A 742 16.49 5.38 17.11
N ILE A 743 16.66 4.28 17.83
CA ILE A 743 15.89 3.05 17.63
C ILE A 743 14.70 3.07 18.60
N GLY A 744 13.49 2.96 18.06
CA GLY A 744 12.24 2.89 18.81
C GLY A 744 11.90 1.47 19.27
N GLU A 745 10.92 1.38 20.17
CA GLU A 745 10.34 0.09 20.54
C GLU A 745 9.60 -0.55 19.36
N GLU A 746 9.55 -1.88 19.37
CA GLU A 746 8.70 -2.63 18.46
C GLU A 746 7.24 -2.38 18.82
N VAL A 747 6.45 -1.96 17.83
CA VAL A 747 5.00 -1.79 17.96
C VAL A 747 4.32 -3.04 17.41
N PRO A 748 3.60 -3.82 18.23
CA PRO A 748 2.84 -4.96 17.76
C PRO A 748 1.73 -4.54 16.79
N GLU A 749 1.41 -5.42 15.84
CA GLU A 749 0.15 -5.29 15.08
C GLU A 749 -1.04 -5.54 16.00
N ASP A 750 -1.79 -4.49 16.29
CA ASP A 750 -2.97 -4.55 17.13
C ASP A 750 -4.26 -4.63 16.31
N TYR A 751 -5.26 -5.29 16.89
CA TYR A 751 -6.62 -5.24 16.38
C TYR A 751 -7.07 -3.78 16.23
N PRO A 752 -7.61 -3.39 15.06
CA PRO A 752 -7.92 -2.00 14.78
C PRO A 752 -8.93 -1.43 15.78
N VAL A 753 -8.56 -0.35 16.47
CA VAL A 753 -9.52 0.47 17.25
C VAL A 753 -10.40 1.24 16.28
N PHE A 754 -11.73 1.13 16.39
CA PHE A 754 -12.66 1.87 15.52
C PHE A 754 -13.79 2.49 16.33
N PHE A 755 -14.44 3.48 15.70
CA PHE A 755 -15.62 4.17 16.21
C PHE A 755 -16.80 3.79 15.32
N GLU A 756 -17.76 3.09 15.90
CA GLU A 756 -19.04 2.83 15.23
C GLU A 756 -20.03 3.91 15.68
N GLU A 757 -20.58 4.65 14.71
CA GLU A 757 -21.58 5.68 15.00
C GLU A 757 -22.86 5.04 15.52
N LYS A 758 -23.28 5.41 16.73
CA LYS A 758 -24.60 5.05 17.25
C LYS A 758 -25.61 6.06 16.72
N ALA A 759 -26.23 5.70 15.61
CA ALA A 759 -27.32 6.47 15.01
C ALA A 759 -28.48 5.55 14.59
N HIS A 760 -29.68 6.11 14.57
CA HIS A 760 -30.82 5.57 13.83
C HIS A 760 -31.25 6.59 12.78
N ARG A 761 -31.41 6.14 11.54
CA ARG A 761 -31.96 6.92 10.43
C ARG A 761 -33.31 6.31 10.08
N LEU A 762 -34.38 7.07 10.25
CA LEU A 762 -35.75 6.58 10.15
C LEU A 762 -36.46 7.25 8.97
N ASP A 763 -36.96 6.44 8.06
CA ASP A 763 -37.75 6.85 6.89
C ASP A 763 -39.25 6.72 7.23
N LEU A 764 -39.96 7.85 7.23
CA LEU A 764 -41.39 7.96 7.52
C LEU A 764 -42.26 7.83 6.25
N GLY A 765 -41.67 7.48 5.10
CA GLY A 765 -42.38 7.26 3.83
C GLY A 765 -43.26 6.01 3.80
N ASN A 766 -44.31 6.01 2.97
CA ASN A 766 -45.21 4.85 2.83
C ASN A 766 -44.59 3.76 1.93
N THR A 767 -44.42 2.55 2.48
CA THR A 767 -43.62 1.49 1.86
C THR A 767 -44.40 0.35 1.24
N LYS A 768 -45.71 0.50 1.03
CA LYS A 768 -46.51 -0.56 0.38
C LYS A 768 -45.97 -0.99 -0.99
N ASN A 769 -45.16 -0.16 -1.66
CA ASN A 769 -44.45 -0.47 -2.91
C ASN A 769 -43.05 0.18 -3.02
N LYS A 770 -42.37 0.51 -1.91
CA LYS A 770 -41.10 1.27 -1.96
C LYS A 770 -39.94 0.56 -1.27
N LEU A 771 -38.75 0.69 -1.86
CA LEU A 771 -37.49 0.22 -1.29
C LEU A 771 -37.05 1.21 -0.21
N VAL A 772 -36.77 0.71 1.00
CA VAL A 772 -36.09 1.48 2.05
C VAL A 772 -34.65 1.72 1.59
N GLN A 773 -34.20 2.98 1.63
CA GLN A 773 -32.93 3.41 1.01
C GLN A 773 -31.77 3.45 2.03
N PHE A 774 -30.56 3.10 1.59
CA PHE A 774 -29.24 3.40 2.20
C PHE A 774 -29.12 3.41 3.74
N GLY A 775 -29.38 2.28 4.40
CA GLY A 775 -29.20 2.18 5.86
C GLY A 775 -30.24 2.95 6.69
N TRP A 776 -31.30 3.45 6.05
CA TRP A 776 -32.49 3.92 6.74
C TRP A 776 -33.38 2.76 7.13
N GLU A 777 -34.12 2.93 8.22
CA GLU A 777 -35.11 1.99 8.70
C GLU A 777 -36.49 2.60 8.52
N ASN A 778 -37.40 1.82 7.98
CA ASN A 778 -38.76 2.28 7.74
C ASN A 778 -39.59 2.26 9.03
N ILE A 779 -40.27 3.38 9.26
CA ILE A 779 -41.31 3.51 10.28
C ILE A 779 -42.66 3.81 9.61
N ASN A 780 -43.67 3.00 9.93
CA ASN A 780 -44.99 3.04 9.34
C ASN A 780 -46.10 3.04 10.41
N ASP A 781 -47.36 3.06 9.98
CA ASP A 781 -48.54 3.09 10.85
C ASP A 781 -48.54 2.06 11.98
N THR A 782 -47.88 0.91 11.79
CA THR A 782 -47.91 -0.20 12.76
C THR A 782 -46.89 -0.07 13.89
N ASN A 783 -45.81 0.69 13.72
CA ASN A 783 -44.71 0.78 14.69
C ASN A 783 -44.43 2.21 15.21
N LEU A 784 -45.10 3.25 14.69
CA LEU A 784 -44.96 4.64 15.14
C LEU A 784 -45.18 4.88 16.64
N LYS A 785 -46.01 4.08 17.30
CA LYS A 785 -46.33 4.29 18.73
C LYS A 785 -45.27 3.73 19.68
N ASN A 786 -44.36 2.90 19.19
CA ASN A 786 -43.38 2.20 20.03
C ASN A 786 -42.25 1.59 19.17
N TYR A 787 -41.51 2.45 18.48
CA TYR A 787 -40.39 2.04 17.64
C TYR A 787 -39.13 1.79 18.48
N PRO A 788 -38.53 0.58 18.45
CA PRO A 788 -37.30 0.30 19.19
C PRO A 788 -36.10 0.99 18.52
N LEU A 789 -35.31 1.73 19.29
CA LEU A 789 -34.04 2.28 18.84
C LEU A 789 -32.90 1.34 19.27
N ALA A 790 -32.75 0.24 18.54
CA ALA A 790 -31.85 -0.87 18.87
C ALA A 790 -30.38 -0.45 19.17
N ASN A 791 -29.87 0.58 18.50
CA ASN A 791 -28.50 1.10 18.69
C ASN A 791 -28.32 1.86 20.01
N PHE A 792 -29.41 2.17 20.72
CA PHE A 792 -29.42 2.82 22.04
C PHE A 792 -29.99 1.89 23.13
N GLY A 793 -29.83 0.57 22.98
CA GLY A 793 -30.20 -0.42 23.99
C GLY A 793 -31.71 -0.63 24.11
N LYS A 794 -32.30 -0.18 25.23
CA LYS A 794 -33.76 -0.33 25.49
C LYS A 794 -34.58 0.87 24.99
N ALA A 795 -33.91 1.88 24.44
CA ALA A 795 -34.54 3.11 24.02
C ALA A 795 -35.65 2.88 23.00
N LYS A 796 -36.69 3.72 23.06
CA LYS A 796 -37.82 3.66 22.13
C LYS A 796 -38.24 5.06 21.72
N LEU A 797 -38.81 5.14 20.53
CA LEU A 797 -39.40 6.34 19.96
C LEU A 797 -40.90 6.12 19.77
N ALA A 798 -41.71 7.07 20.24
CA ALA A 798 -43.15 7.09 20.01
C ALA A 798 -43.57 8.43 19.41
N PHE A 799 -44.35 8.38 18.34
CA PHE A 799 -44.99 9.56 17.75
C PHE A 799 -46.34 9.81 18.42
N ALA A 800 -46.66 11.09 18.62
CA ALA A 800 -47.87 11.57 19.25
C ALA A 800 -48.54 12.66 18.39
N GLY A 801 -49.87 12.67 18.39
CA GLY A 801 -50.68 13.61 17.60
C GLY A 801 -51.61 12.92 16.61
N THR A 802 -52.20 13.72 15.73
CA THR A 802 -53.05 13.24 14.63
C THR A 802 -52.35 13.56 13.31
N TYR A 803 -51.98 12.52 12.59
CA TYR A 803 -51.29 12.62 11.31
C TYR A 803 -51.77 11.51 10.36
N GLU A 804 -51.54 11.71 9.07
CA GLU A 804 -51.83 10.74 8.00
C GLU A 804 -50.57 10.51 7.16
N PHE A 805 -50.37 9.30 6.66
CA PHE A 805 -49.28 9.04 5.71
C PHE A 805 -49.66 9.54 4.32
N GLU A 806 -48.74 10.26 3.68
CA GLU A 806 -48.88 10.67 2.29
C GLU A 806 -48.18 9.67 1.36
N ASP A 807 -48.87 9.25 0.30
CA ASP A 807 -48.40 8.24 -0.65
C ASP A 807 -48.05 8.86 -2.02
N ASN A 808 -47.09 9.77 -2.03
CA ASN A 808 -46.57 10.37 -3.26
C ASN A 808 -45.32 9.64 -3.76
N PHE A 809 -45.01 9.76 -5.04
CA PHE A 809 -43.82 9.15 -5.64
C PHE A 809 -42.54 9.85 -5.12
N GLY A 810 -41.83 9.18 -4.21
CA GLY A 810 -40.48 9.57 -3.78
C GLY A 810 -39.47 9.25 -4.88
N ALA A 811 -38.57 10.19 -5.19
CA ALA A 811 -37.50 9.92 -6.13
C ALA A 811 -36.42 9.05 -5.45
N VAL A 812 -35.94 8.00 -6.12
CA VAL A 812 -34.83 7.17 -5.62
C VAL A 812 -33.52 7.95 -5.77
N GLY A 813 -32.65 7.95 -4.75
CA GLY A 813 -31.36 8.66 -4.77
C GLY A 813 -30.87 9.05 -3.37
N ASP A 814 -29.72 9.71 -3.28
CA ASP A 814 -29.10 10.22 -2.04
C ASP A 814 -29.90 11.37 -1.41
N LEU A 815 -30.93 11.01 -0.63
CA LEU A 815 -31.91 11.86 0.06
C LEU A 815 -33.14 12.39 -0.73
N PRO A 816 -33.25 12.38 -2.07
CA PRO A 816 -34.49 12.73 -2.78
C PRO A 816 -35.75 11.95 -2.37
N TYR A 817 -35.60 10.76 -1.82
CA TYR A 817 -36.75 9.99 -1.32
C TYR A 817 -37.35 10.66 -0.07
N LEU A 818 -36.57 11.44 0.68
CA LEU A 818 -37.02 12.20 1.84
C LEU A 818 -37.70 13.53 1.48
N VAL A 819 -38.15 13.74 0.24
CA VAL A 819 -38.65 15.05 -0.23
C VAL A 819 -40.14 15.06 -0.58
N ASN A 820 -40.75 13.89 -0.82
CA ASN A 820 -42.10 13.81 -1.41
C ASN A 820 -43.12 13.02 -0.59
N ASP A 821 -42.73 12.15 0.33
CA ASP A 821 -43.63 11.30 1.13
C ASP A 821 -43.22 11.22 2.60
N GLY A 822 -44.19 10.98 3.48
CA GLY A 822 -43.96 11.03 4.92
C GLY A 822 -45.26 11.04 5.71
N ILE A 823 -45.19 11.56 6.93
CA ILE A 823 -46.37 11.84 7.76
C ILE A 823 -46.78 13.31 7.69
N LEU A 824 -48.10 13.54 7.65
CA LEU A 824 -48.73 14.86 7.57
C LEU A 824 -49.57 15.16 8.79
N ALA A 825 -49.19 16.21 9.52
CA ALA A 825 -50.02 16.76 10.58
C ALA A 825 -50.85 17.94 10.05
N ARG A 826 -52.13 17.70 9.74
CA ARG A 826 -53.09 18.72 9.25
C ARG A 826 -53.36 19.83 10.27
N ASN A 827 -53.21 19.53 11.55
CA ASN A 827 -53.31 20.49 12.65
C ASN A 827 -52.00 21.27 12.89
N GLY A 828 -50.96 20.98 12.11
CA GLY A 828 -49.68 21.69 12.16
C GLY A 828 -48.70 21.20 13.23
N SER A 829 -48.94 20.10 13.95
CA SER A 829 -48.06 19.66 15.05
C SER A 829 -47.77 18.15 15.05
N ILE A 830 -46.49 17.79 15.21
CA ILE A 830 -46.01 16.41 15.38
C ILE A 830 -45.27 16.30 16.71
N GLY A 831 -45.71 15.40 17.60
CA GLY A 831 -45.04 15.08 18.85
C GLY A 831 -44.20 13.81 18.74
N LEU A 832 -43.06 13.79 19.43
CA LEU A 832 -42.17 12.65 19.57
C LEU A 832 -41.85 12.48 21.06
N ARG A 833 -41.78 11.24 21.52
CA ARG A 833 -41.38 10.85 22.87
C ARG A 833 -40.29 9.80 22.78
N PHE A 834 -39.13 10.10 23.36
CA PHE A 834 -38.04 9.16 23.54
C PHE A 834 -38.08 8.64 24.96
N SER A 835 -38.19 7.32 25.13
CA SER A 835 -38.17 6.65 26.43
C SER A 835 -36.97 5.72 26.54
N ASP A 836 -36.47 5.53 27.76
CA ASP A 836 -35.31 4.65 28.06
C ASP A 836 -34.04 5.01 27.24
N LEU A 837 -33.92 6.26 26.76
CA LEU A 837 -32.73 6.73 26.05
C LEU A 837 -31.56 6.80 27.04
N PRO A 838 -30.40 6.17 26.76
CA PRO A 838 -29.26 6.20 27.68
C PRO A 838 -28.83 7.62 28.04
N LYS A 839 -28.11 7.76 29.16
CA LYS A 839 -27.58 9.07 29.56
C LYS A 839 -26.58 9.54 28.50
N GLY A 840 -26.79 10.74 27.96
CA GLY A 840 -25.95 11.27 26.89
C GLY A 840 -26.51 12.52 26.22
N LYS A 841 -25.74 13.03 25.26
CA LYS A 841 -26.12 14.13 24.38
C LYS A 841 -26.42 13.52 23.00
N TYR A 842 -27.51 13.96 22.38
CA TYR A 842 -27.93 13.43 21.08
C TYR A 842 -28.24 14.57 20.11
N GLU A 843 -27.87 14.37 18.85
CA GLU A 843 -28.30 15.17 17.72
C GLU A 843 -29.56 14.57 17.12
N LEU A 844 -30.57 15.40 16.89
CA LEU A 844 -31.84 15.04 16.31
C LEU A 844 -32.06 15.88 15.05
N THR A 845 -32.03 15.24 13.90
CA THR A 845 -32.22 15.87 12.58
C THR A 845 -33.54 15.45 11.98
N PHE A 846 -34.41 16.42 11.71
CA PHE A 846 -35.70 16.24 11.05
C PHE A 846 -35.59 16.57 9.57
N TYR A 847 -36.12 15.69 8.71
CA TYR A 847 -36.21 15.88 7.27
C TYR A 847 -37.64 16.20 6.90
N GLN A 848 -37.87 17.44 6.45
CA GLN A 848 -39.18 18.06 6.35
C GLN A 848 -39.46 18.51 4.92
N TYR A 849 -40.74 18.72 4.62
CA TYR A 849 -41.20 19.25 3.34
C TYR A 849 -42.48 20.07 3.51
N GLN A 850 -42.79 20.86 2.47
CA GLN A 850 -44.03 21.64 2.39
C GLN A 850 -44.88 21.14 1.22
N ILE A 851 -46.19 21.04 1.44
CA ILE A 851 -47.18 20.63 0.43
C ILE A 851 -47.85 21.82 -0.28
N ASP A 852 -47.80 23.02 0.32
CA ASP A 852 -48.58 24.15 -0.19
C ASP A 852 -47.85 24.87 -1.35
N GLU A 853 -48.07 24.38 -2.58
CA GLU A 853 -47.50 24.93 -3.81
C GLU A 853 -47.94 26.38 -4.11
N LYS A 854 -48.98 26.89 -3.41
CA LYS A 854 -49.65 28.15 -3.75
C LYS A 854 -49.19 29.37 -2.94
N THR A 855 -48.25 29.22 -2.00
CA THR A 855 -47.75 30.36 -1.21
C THR A 855 -46.26 30.64 -1.44
N ASP A 856 -45.91 31.90 -1.67
CA ASP A 856 -44.55 32.36 -1.96
C ASP A 856 -43.68 32.65 -0.72
N TYR A 857 -44.08 32.21 0.47
CA TYR A 857 -43.41 32.56 1.73
C TYR A 857 -43.02 31.33 2.55
N ALA A 858 -41.88 31.39 3.23
CA ALA A 858 -41.40 30.37 4.16
C ALA A 858 -42.36 30.19 5.36
N ILE A 859 -42.68 28.95 5.72
CA ILE A 859 -43.53 28.64 6.88
C ILE A 859 -42.70 28.82 8.15
N LYS A 860 -43.24 29.56 9.12
CA LYS A 860 -42.64 29.67 10.46
C LYS A 860 -42.90 28.38 11.21
N GLN A 861 -41.83 27.78 11.73
CA GLN A 861 -41.90 26.61 12.59
C GLN A 861 -41.36 26.90 13.99
N SER A 862 -41.81 26.09 14.94
CA SER A 862 -41.25 26.01 16.27
C SER A 862 -40.96 24.55 16.62
N ILE A 863 -39.92 24.34 17.40
CA ILE A 863 -39.69 23.08 18.11
C ILE A 863 -39.67 23.37 19.61
N THR A 864 -40.37 22.55 20.36
CA THR A 864 -40.31 22.53 21.82
C THR A 864 -39.65 21.23 22.25
N ILE A 865 -38.56 21.32 23.00
CA ILE A 865 -37.83 20.17 23.55
C ILE A 865 -37.96 20.25 25.07
N GLU A 866 -38.45 19.19 25.68
CA GLU A 866 -38.50 19.02 27.13
C GLU A 866 -37.63 17.80 27.50
N ASP A 867 -36.48 18.08 28.08
CA ASP A 867 -35.45 17.09 28.42
C ASP A 867 -34.77 17.42 29.77
N GLU A 868 -33.60 16.83 30.07
CA GLU A 868 -32.95 17.05 31.38
C GLU A 868 -32.58 18.52 31.66
N GLN A 869 -32.38 19.36 30.64
CA GLN A 869 -32.09 20.78 30.85
C GLN A 869 -33.37 21.64 30.94
N GLY A 870 -34.54 21.01 30.97
CA GLY A 870 -35.84 21.66 31.03
C GLY A 870 -36.44 21.95 29.65
N LYS A 871 -37.48 22.78 29.64
CA LYS A 871 -38.24 23.10 28.43
C LYS A 871 -37.57 24.21 27.64
N ARG A 872 -37.13 23.92 26.41
CA ARG A 872 -36.55 24.86 25.44
C ARG A 872 -37.44 24.99 24.22
N VAL A 873 -37.57 26.20 23.69
CA VAL A 873 -38.31 26.46 22.44
C VAL A 873 -37.39 27.17 21.46
N ALA A 874 -37.29 26.65 20.25
CA ALA A 874 -36.59 27.29 19.14
C ALA A 874 -37.57 27.54 18.00
N THR A 875 -37.40 28.66 17.29
CA THR A 875 -38.23 29.03 16.14
C THR A 875 -37.36 29.23 14.92
N GLY A 876 -37.85 28.83 13.74
CA GLY A 876 -37.12 28.96 12.49
C GLY A 876 -38.06 29.11 11.30
N LEU A 877 -37.48 29.30 10.12
CA LEU A 877 -38.19 29.32 8.86
C LEU A 877 -37.94 28.01 8.12
N LEU A 878 -39.00 27.36 7.67
CA LEU A 878 -38.93 26.29 6.67
C LEU A 878 -38.91 26.95 5.29
N PRO A 879 -37.77 26.97 4.59
CA PRO A 879 -37.68 27.55 3.26
C PRO A 879 -38.65 26.86 2.28
N LYS A 880 -39.09 27.58 1.25
CA LYS A 880 -39.93 27.03 0.19
C LYS A 880 -39.17 25.92 -0.55
N LYS A 881 -39.86 24.83 -0.89
CA LYS A 881 -39.38 23.85 -1.88
C LYS A 881 -39.17 24.56 -3.21
N LYS A 882 -37.94 24.61 -3.75
CA LYS A 882 -37.73 25.12 -5.12
C LYS A 882 -38.49 24.20 -6.08
N SER A 883 -39.61 24.68 -6.61
CA SER A 883 -40.47 23.91 -7.52
C SER A 883 -39.93 23.85 -8.97
N SER A 884 -38.78 24.45 -9.23
CA SER A 884 -38.15 24.49 -10.56
C SER A 884 -36.98 23.53 -10.64
N GLY A 885 -37.27 22.23 -10.83
CA GLY A 885 -36.27 21.19 -11.07
C GLY A 885 -36.85 19.77 -10.96
N PRO A 886 -36.18 18.75 -11.52
CA PRO A 886 -36.56 17.36 -11.29
C PRO A 886 -36.54 17.02 -9.79
N THR A 887 -37.55 16.31 -9.28
CA THR A 887 -37.58 15.86 -7.87
C THR A 887 -36.41 14.96 -7.49
N SER A 888 -35.73 14.35 -8.46
CA SER A 888 -34.55 13.50 -8.28
C SER A 888 -33.27 14.25 -7.89
N VAL A 889 -33.26 15.58 -7.92
CA VAL A 889 -32.11 16.42 -7.53
C VAL A 889 -32.44 17.37 -6.37
N ALA A 890 -33.58 17.19 -5.73
CA ALA A 890 -34.01 18.03 -4.61
C ALA A 890 -33.40 17.51 -3.29
N GLU A 891 -32.74 18.39 -2.54
CA GLU A 891 -32.35 18.10 -1.16
C GLU A 891 -33.54 18.32 -0.21
N PRO A 892 -33.76 17.43 0.78
CA PRO A 892 -34.77 17.63 1.80
C PRO A 892 -34.44 18.84 2.70
N ILE A 893 -35.47 19.52 3.19
CA ILE A 893 -35.27 20.58 4.17
C ILE A 893 -34.93 19.91 5.50
N ARG A 894 -33.74 20.16 6.03
CA ARG A 894 -33.31 19.60 7.31
C ARG A 894 -33.28 20.64 8.43
N SER A 895 -33.70 20.24 9.62
CA SER A 895 -33.48 21.00 10.84
C SER A 895 -32.89 20.11 11.93
N THR A 896 -31.82 20.60 12.58
CA THR A 896 -31.02 19.82 13.52
C THR A 896 -31.06 20.46 14.89
N TYR A 897 -31.28 19.66 15.92
CA TYR A 897 -31.39 20.09 17.30
C TYR A 897 -30.64 19.14 18.23
N THR A 898 -30.30 19.63 19.42
CA THR A 898 -29.69 18.81 20.46
C THR A 898 -30.70 18.48 21.56
N ILE A 899 -30.74 17.21 21.94
CA ILE A 899 -31.47 16.72 23.11
C ILE A 899 -30.50 16.09 24.12
N HIS A 900 -30.86 16.12 25.39
CA HIS A 900 -30.04 15.65 26.50
C HIS A 900 -30.83 14.66 27.37
N SER A 901 -30.29 13.46 27.56
CA SER A 901 -30.91 12.42 28.39
C SER A 901 -30.14 12.24 29.70
N ASP A 902 -30.87 12.18 30.82
CA ASP A 902 -30.34 11.79 32.12
C ASP A 902 -30.30 10.26 32.31
N GLY A 903 -30.78 9.50 31.32
CA GLY A 903 -30.91 8.04 31.33
C GLY A 903 -32.10 7.51 32.13
N ARG A 904 -33.01 8.39 32.60
CA ARG A 904 -34.11 8.03 33.50
C ARG A 904 -35.46 8.59 33.06
N LYS A 905 -35.50 9.85 32.62
CA LYS A 905 -36.73 10.54 32.22
C LYS A 905 -36.93 10.47 30.71
N ASP A 906 -38.19 10.42 30.32
CA ASP A 906 -38.55 10.51 28.91
C ASP A 906 -38.33 11.92 28.39
N ILE A 907 -37.86 12.02 27.14
CA ILE A 907 -37.69 13.29 26.43
C ILE A 907 -38.90 13.49 25.52
N SER A 908 -39.51 14.67 25.59
CA SER A 908 -40.61 15.05 24.72
C SER A 908 -40.16 16.12 23.73
N VAL A 909 -40.42 15.90 22.45
CA VAL A 909 -40.12 16.85 21.37
C VAL A 909 -41.41 17.14 20.61
N GLN A 910 -41.73 18.41 20.43
CA GLN A 910 -42.90 18.83 19.68
C GLN A 910 -42.50 19.79 18.57
N LEU A 911 -42.67 19.36 17.33
CA LEU A 911 -42.46 20.15 16.12
C LEU A 911 -43.81 20.74 15.71
N SER A 912 -43.89 22.05 15.44
CA SER A 912 -45.16 22.72 15.14
C SER A 912 -45.00 23.88 14.15
N THR A 913 -46.01 24.11 13.31
CA THR A 913 -46.13 25.35 12.53
C THR A 913 -46.62 26.48 13.45
N LEU A 914 -46.10 27.68 13.25
CA LEU A 914 -46.59 28.91 13.89
C LEU A 914 -47.65 29.61 13.04
N ASP A 915 -47.82 29.18 11.79
CA ASP A 915 -48.80 29.71 10.84
C ASP A 915 -50.10 28.91 10.94
N GLN A 916 -51.18 29.57 11.38
CA GLN A 916 -52.47 28.91 11.62
C GLN A 916 -53.01 28.19 10.37
N GLY A 917 -53.44 26.95 10.56
CA GLY A 917 -54.07 26.13 9.52
C GLY A 917 -53.10 25.55 8.48
N LYS A 918 -51.78 25.64 8.69
CA LYS A 918 -50.77 25.05 7.81
C LYS A 918 -50.40 23.62 8.21
N THR A 919 -50.32 22.74 7.23
CA THR A 919 -49.86 21.35 7.38
C THR A 919 -48.35 21.29 7.63
N LEU A 920 -47.93 20.43 8.55
CA LEU A 920 -46.53 20.08 8.76
C LEU A 920 -46.25 18.70 8.17
N GLY A 921 -45.25 18.60 7.29
CA GLY A 921 -44.78 17.34 6.71
C GLY A 921 -43.42 16.91 7.30
N LEU A 922 -43.30 15.62 7.63
CA LEU A 922 -42.06 15.02 8.11
C LEU A 922 -41.81 13.68 7.38
N ASN A 923 -40.66 13.58 6.72
CA ASN A 923 -40.28 12.47 5.85
C ASN A 923 -39.25 11.56 6.48
N GLY A 924 -38.41 12.11 7.33
CA GLY A 924 -37.39 11.32 7.99
C GLY A 924 -36.90 11.93 9.30
N LEU A 925 -36.25 11.10 10.09
CA LEU A 925 -35.66 11.47 11.36
C LEU A 925 -34.32 10.76 11.52
N THR A 926 -33.26 11.50 11.83
CA THR A 926 -32.02 10.90 12.33
C THR A 926 -31.85 11.26 13.80
N ILE A 927 -31.57 10.26 14.64
CA ILE A 927 -31.08 10.46 16.00
C ILE A 927 -29.67 9.87 16.10
N LYS A 928 -28.72 10.66 16.57
CA LYS A 928 -27.29 10.32 16.65
C LYS A 928 -26.76 10.66 18.05
N GLU A 929 -26.03 9.75 18.67
CA GLU A 929 -25.30 10.07 19.92
C GLU A 929 -24.12 11.00 19.58
N LEU A 930 -24.08 12.16 20.25
CA LEU A 930 -22.98 13.12 20.15
C LEU A 930 -21.94 12.77 21.21
N ASN A 931 -20.73 12.49 20.75
CA ASN A 931 -19.56 12.24 21.59
C ASN A 931 -18.99 13.54 22.16
#